data_AF-A0A7C2A159-F1
#
_entry.id   AF-A0A7C2A159-F1
#
_cell.length_a   1.000
_cell.length_b   1.000
_cell.length_c   1.000
_cell.angle_alpha   90.00
_cell.angle_beta   90.00
_cell.angle_gamma   90.00
#
_symmetry.space_group_name_H-M   'P 1'
#
loop_
_entity.id
_entity.type
_entity.pdbx_description
1 polymer ?
#
loop_
_entity_poly.entity_id
_entity_poly.type
_entity_poly.pdbx_seq_one_letter_code
_entity_poly.pdbx_strand_id
1 'polypeptide(L)'
;MRYLPGNLILILFNVISIIHIERDEFTRGTVNLTNSKNLVDNCRFYENNLYDGSSLYIFDCEMEIKYSRFFNNYAVHRGFASCLSSRGSDVYISNCLFTNNWTNNDAILYFTSSRATIDNSTMANNHVGWGEYSAGISLTRTEMTIRNSILYGNMSEQDTSSIMLLEDSSDPVLINSLIEGGINGIKTFEGFSFTGELIDCIDALPYFKSPSPQSGRVDSTLSWDWTLLDISPCINSGMEDTTGLKLPTYDLAGNKRFMPTRIDMGAYEKSGKAPLIDKQPVGGNFCADDSIVVSVQYSQSDTAFLQWQKDGTDIPGAVYREMILFPAMLEHTGNYSCRIRNSFGTVNSLPVFVNIKDPPVIQTQPRDAWVEPDKYISLNVQLSGSQPMDIKWQLDGRDLGVNIPNYSFTPSDSSYEGVYQCELSNECGTVSTEPVSIFLAPQICVVTVSTATGHNLIVWEKQTKAPITAYNVYRESSAAGIYDRLVTLSADELSIYVDTVADPTVQGYIYRITALDTAGNESDADLCKSHKTIHLLVSTNPELNSTQLEWDRYVGFDYLTYRIYRSNTTTDLQEVHSLSSSFNSWTDPDPVSGKQFYRISVERPLPCTPEGGENKAGTGPYQHALSNMDDNKLKTGLSLTEEMQELLIFPNPITSEATLKFPNPEQYPFRLIITTLDGKVVIMKNDIRSEIITVKTDYLQRGCYIFELRGSHIYRGMGVVE
;
A
#
# COMPACT_ATOMS: atom_id res chain seq x y z
N MET A 1 -86.37 -36.18 -22.13
CA MET A 1 -87.67 -36.92 -22.12
C MET A 1 -88.67 -36.10 -21.28
N ARG A 2 -89.93 -36.03 -21.70
CA ARG A 2 -91.01 -35.17 -21.15
C ARG A 2 -91.58 -35.61 -19.79
N TYR A 3 -91.87 -34.63 -18.91
CA TYR A 3 -92.93 -34.54 -17.84
C TYR A 3 -92.86 -35.56 -16.66
N LEU A 4 -92.92 -35.23 -15.34
CA LEU A 4 -93.82 -34.42 -14.48
C LEU A 4 -93.15 -34.17 -13.06
N PRO A 5 -93.77 -33.49 -12.07
CA PRO A 5 -93.14 -32.49 -11.20
C PRO A 5 -92.72 -33.00 -9.82
N GLY A 6 -91.76 -32.29 -9.23
CA GLY A 6 -91.38 -32.38 -7.83
C GLY A 6 -90.39 -33.51 -7.56
N ASN A 7 -89.11 -33.16 -7.39
CA ASN A 7 -88.32 -33.73 -6.30
C ASN A 7 -87.11 -32.87 -6.00
N LEU A 8 -87.07 -32.49 -4.72
CA LEU A 8 -85.97 -31.94 -3.96
C LEU A 8 -84.79 -32.96 -4.03
N ILE A 9 -83.63 -32.58 -4.57
CA ILE A 9 -82.41 -33.35 -4.30
C ILE A 9 -81.89 -32.88 -2.95
N LEU A 10 -82.29 -33.60 -1.90
CA LEU A 10 -81.77 -33.45 -0.55
C LEU A 10 -80.39 -34.14 -0.51
N ILE A 11 -79.30 -33.38 -0.60
CA ILE A 11 -77.95 -33.92 -0.36
C ILE A 11 -77.67 -33.84 1.15
N LEU A 12 -77.99 -34.90 1.87
CA LEU A 12 -77.42 -35.18 3.19
C LEU A 12 -76.21 -36.12 2.98
N PHE A 13 -75.01 -35.67 3.36
CA PHE A 13 -74.07 -36.36 4.28
C PHE A 13 -72.61 -35.92 4.09
N ASN A 14 -71.89 -35.97 5.22
CA ASN A 14 -70.44 -35.84 5.40
C ASN A 14 -69.63 -36.41 4.23
N VAL A 15 -68.77 -35.56 3.66
CA VAL A 15 -67.61 -35.87 2.81
C VAL A 15 -67.91 -36.82 1.64
N ILE A 16 -68.42 -36.25 0.53
CA ILE A 16 -68.35 -36.86 -0.80
C ILE A 16 -67.56 -35.91 -1.70
N SER A 17 -66.41 -36.38 -2.16
CA SER A 17 -65.32 -35.58 -2.74
C SER A 17 -65.36 -35.41 -4.26
N ILE A 18 -66.41 -35.84 -4.97
CA ILE A 18 -66.56 -35.56 -6.40
C ILE A 18 -68.05 -35.48 -6.73
N ILE A 19 -68.56 -34.27 -6.97
CA ILE A 19 -69.85 -34.06 -7.60
C ILE A 19 -69.56 -33.66 -9.06
N HIS A 20 -69.84 -34.57 -9.99
CA HIS A 20 -69.75 -34.34 -11.44
C HIS A 20 -71.17 -34.14 -11.97
N ILE A 21 -71.49 -32.93 -12.43
CA ILE A 21 -72.83 -32.65 -12.96
C ILE A 21 -72.73 -32.08 -14.36
N GLU A 22 -73.26 -32.85 -15.30
CA GLU A 22 -73.41 -32.52 -16.71
C GLU A 22 -74.90 -32.42 -17.04
N ARG A 23 -75.28 -31.39 -17.80
CA ARG A 23 -76.62 -31.19 -18.40
C ARG A 23 -77.80 -31.50 -17.49
N ASP A 24 -78.22 -30.50 -16.72
CA ASP A 24 -79.58 -30.47 -16.15
C ASP A 24 -80.49 -29.61 -17.05
N GLU A 25 -81.66 -30.13 -17.41
CA GLU A 25 -82.71 -29.39 -18.12
C GLU A 25 -83.90 -29.20 -17.16
N PHE A 26 -84.05 -27.97 -16.65
CA PHE A 26 -85.19 -27.44 -15.87
C PHE A 26 -85.26 -27.73 -14.35
N THR A 27 -84.33 -27.18 -13.55
CA THR A 27 -84.48 -27.01 -12.09
C THR A 27 -83.96 -25.64 -11.64
N ARG A 28 -84.38 -25.16 -10.45
CA ARG A 28 -83.95 -23.88 -9.80
C ARG A 28 -82.45 -23.83 -9.42
N GLY A 29 -81.67 -24.78 -9.88
CA GLY A 29 -80.23 -24.88 -9.71
C GLY A 29 -79.76 -26.33 -9.68
N THR A 30 -78.60 -26.59 -10.30
CA THR A 30 -78.05 -27.95 -10.44
C THR A 30 -77.72 -28.59 -9.08
N VAL A 31 -77.28 -27.78 -8.11
CA VAL A 31 -77.15 -28.15 -6.70
C VAL A 31 -77.81 -27.07 -5.85
N ASN A 32 -78.74 -27.45 -4.98
CA ASN A 32 -79.46 -26.53 -4.08
C ASN A 32 -79.23 -26.94 -2.62
N LEU A 33 -78.71 -26.01 -1.82
CA LEU A 33 -78.31 -26.25 -0.43
C LEU A 33 -78.96 -25.24 0.51
N THR A 34 -79.64 -25.76 1.54
CA THR A 34 -80.41 -24.95 2.51
C THR A 34 -80.09 -25.36 3.95
N ASN A 35 -79.86 -24.39 4.84
CA ASN A 35 -79.71 -24.59 6.30
C ASN A 35 -78.61 -25.59 6.72
N SER A 36 -77.44 -25.57 6.09
CA SER A 36 -76.34 -26.51 6.38
C SER A 36 -74.94 -25.90 6.26
N LYS A 37 -73.94 -26.61 6.81
CA LYS A 37 -72.52 -26.36 6.56
C LYS A 37 -72.03 -27.32 5.48
N ASN A 38 -71.48 -26.82 4.38
CA ASN A 38 -71.15 -27.62 3.20
C ASN A 38 -69.73 -27.34 2.70
N LEU A 39 -69.13 -28.35 2.06
CA LEU A 39 -67.83 -28.25 1.41
C LEU A 39 -67.94 -28.76 -0.04
N VAL A 40 -67.53 -27.93 -0.99
CA VAL A 40 -67.28 -28.29 -2.38
C VAL A 40 -65.77 -28.29 -2.59
N ASP A 41 -65.18 -29.47 -2.76
CA ASP A 41 -63.73 -29.63 -2.92
C ASP A 41 -63.43 -30.33 -4.25
N ASN A 42 -62.60 -29.71 -5.08
CA ASN A 42 -62.10 -30.25 -6.34
C ASN A 42 -63.20 -30.72 -7.32
N CYS A 43 -64.32 -30.01 -7.37
CA CYS A 43 -65.46 -30.34 -8.22
C CYS A 43 -65.43 -29.61 -9.56
N ARG A 44 -66.17 -30.13 -10.56
CA ARG A 44 -66.32 -29.50 -11.88
C ARG A 44 -67.81 -29.31 -12.18
N PHE A 45 -68.19 -28.06 -12.43
CA PHE A 45 -69.53 -27.66 -12.84
C PHE A 45 -69.43 -27.11 -14.26
N TYR A 46 -69.90 -27.86 -15.26
CA TYR A 46 -69.74 -27.42 -16.64
C TYR A 46 -70.87 -27.81 -17.56
N GLU A 47 -71.05 -27.02 -18.60
CA GLU A 47 -72.09 -27.21 -19.63
C GLU A 47 -73.52 -27.34 -19.07
N ASN A 48 -73.77 -26.82 -17.88
CA ASN A 48 -75.11 -26.77 -17.31
C ASN A 48 -75.95 -25.74 -18.07
N ASN A 49 -77.14 -26.12 -18.56
CA ASN A 49 -78.06 -25.23 -19.27
C ASN A 49 -79.29 -24.96 -18.39
N LEU A 50 -79.20 -23.89 -17.62
CA LEU A 50 -80.14 -23.54 -16.58
C LEU A 50 -81.22 -22.63 -17.15
N TYR A 51 -82.46 -23.08 -17.08
CA TYR A 51 -83.59 -22.24 -17.43
C TYR A 51 -83.87 -21.22 -16.33
N ASP A 52 -83.87 -21.63 -15.05
CA ASP A 52 -84.14 -20.83 -13.86
C ASP A 52 -83.11 -21.21 -12.78
N GLY A 53 -82.41 -20.28 -12.12
CA GLY A 53 -81.41 -20.61 -11.08
C GLY A 53 -79.94 -20.66 -11.52
N SER A 54 -79.08 -21.19 -10.64
CA SER A 54 -77.61 -21.20 -10.76
C SER A 54 -77.02 -22.61 -10.65
N SER A 55 -75.82 -22.87 -11.19
CA SER A 55 -75.20 -24.22 -11.07
C SER A 55 -75.04 -24.63 -9.60
N LEU A 56 -74.78 -23.66 -8.73
CA LEU A 56 -74.79 -23.81 -7.30
C LEU A 56 -75.68 -22.72 -6.68
N TYR A 57 -76.76 -23.13 -6.02
CA TYR A 57 -77.66 -22.25 -5.28
C TYR A 57 -77.51 -22.49 -3.77
N ILE A 58 -77.20 -21.44 -3.03
CA ILE A 58 -76.85 -21.47 -1.61
C ILE A 58 -77.81 -20.56 -0.84
N PHE A 59 -78.51 -21.10 0.14
CA PHE A 59 -79.50 -20.34 0.92
C PHE A 59 -79.40 -20.64 2.42
N ASP A 60 -79.21 -19.61 3.24
CA ASP A 60 -79.06 -19.71 4.71
C ASP A 60 -78.04 -20.80 5.14
N CYS A 61 -76.89 -20.85 4.47
CA CYS A 61 -75.84 -21.86 4.66
C CYS A 61 -74.47 -21.26 5.01
N GLU A 62 -73.58 -22.10 5.54
CA GLU A 62 -72.13 -21.87 5.50
C GLU A 62 -71.54 -22.77 4.41
N MET A 63 -70.75 -22.20 3.50
CA MET A 63 -70.22 -22.91 2.34
C MET A 63 -68.73 -22.62 2.14
N GLU A 64 -67.93 -23.67 2.03
CA GLU A 64 -66.55 -23.61 1.56
C GLU A 64 -66.45 -24.24 0.16
N ILE A 65 -65.89 -23.52 -0.80
CA ILE A 65 -65.66 -23.98 -2.18
C ILE A 65 -64.17 -23.86 -2.47
N LYS A 66 -63.51 -24.98 -2.74
CA LYS A 66 -62.09 -25.00 -3.08
C LYS A 66 -61.73 -25.91 -4.23
N TYR A 67 -60.63 -25.62 -4.92
CA TYR A 67 -60.09 -26.40 -6.04
C TYR A 67 -61.07 -26.65 -7.20
N SER A 68 -62.16 -25.89 -7.26
CA SER A 68 -63.31 -26.23 -8.11
C SER A 68 -63.33 -25.38 -9.37
N ARG A 69 -63.88 -25.95 -10.45
CA ARG A 69 -63.93 -25.33 -11.78
C ARG A 69 -65.38 -25.18 -12.23
N PHE A 70 -65.74 -23.97 -12.60
CA PHE A 70 -67.05 -23.62 -13.18
C PHE A 70 -66.81 -23.10 -14.58
N PHE A 71 -67.22 -23.86 -15.61
CA PHE A 71 -66.96 -23.44 -16.99
C PHE A 71 -68.03 -23.82 -17.98
N ASN A 72 -68.24 -23.00 -19.02
CA ASN A 72 -69.24 -23.24 -20.05
C ASN A 72 -70.68 -23.43 -19.51
N ASN A 73 -70.99 -22.93 -18.31
CA ASN A 73 -72.37 -22.94 -17.79
C ASN A 73 -73.17 -21.83 -18.46
N TYR A 74 -74.47 -22.07 -18.67
CA TYR A 74 -75.38 -21.17 -19.36
C TYR A 74 -76.67 -20.99 -18.54
N ALA A 75 -77.07 -19.75 -18.25
CA ALA A 75 -78.35 -19.44 -17.60
C ALA A 75 -79.22 -18.47 -18.41
N VAL A 76 -80.54 -18.71 -18.44
CA VAL A 76 -81.48 -18.03 -19.36
C VAL A 76 -82.36 -16.96 -18.70
N HIS A 77 -82.90 -17.20 -17.50
CA HIS A 77 -83.94 -16.34 -16.90
C HIS A 77 -83.39 -15.24 -15.97
N ARG A 78 -84.12 -14.12 -15.87
CA ARG A 78 -83.85 -12.99 -14.95
C ARG A 78 -83.92 -13.42 -13.48
N GLY A 79 -82.99 -12.94 -12.66
CA GLY A 79 -82.93 -13.05 -11.21
C GLY A 79 -81.90 -14.03 -10.65
N PHE A 80 -81.10 -14.69 -11.49
CA PHE A 80 -80.20 -15.77 -11.07
C PHE A 80 -78.87 -15.77 -11.84
N ALA A 81 -77.82 -16.22 -11.15
CA ALA A 81 -76.48 -16.27 -11.71
C ALA A 81 -76.21 -17.56 -12.50
N SER A 82 -75.32 -17.54 -13.48
CA SER A 82 -74.99 -18.78 -14.22
C SER A 82 -74.24 -19.81 -13.39
N CYS A 83 -73.35 -19.38 -12.49
CA CYS A 83 -72.50 -20.30 -11.71
C CYS A 83 -72.95 -20.43 -10.27
N LEU A 84 -73.02 -19.31 -9.55
CA LEU A 84 -73.28 -19.33 -8.11
C LEU A 84 -74.23 -18.23 -7.72
N SER A 85 -75.31 -18.59 -7.03
CA SER A 85 -76.20 -17.64 -6.38
C SER A 85 -76.25 -17.95 -4.89
N SER A 86 -76.05 -16.94 -4.06
CA SER A 86 -76.02 -17.05 -2.61
C SER A 86 -76.99 -16.07 -1.97
N ARG A 87 -77.74 -16.54 -0.97
CA ARG A 87 -78.65 -15.71 -0.17
C ARG A 87 -78.54 -16.02 1.31
N GLY A 88 -78.38 -15.01 2.16
CA GLY A 88 -78.38 -15.19 3.62
C GLY A 88 -77.23 -16.06 4.15
N SER A 89 -76.13 -16.19 3.40
CA SER A 89 -75.14 -17.26 3.61
C SER A 89 -73.72 -16.73 3.82
N ASP A 90 -72.88 -17.52 4.47
CA ASP A 90 -71.44 -17.30 4.58
C ASP A 90 -70.71 -18.18 3.54
N VAL A 91 -70.05 -17.56 2.56
CA VAL A 91 -69.43 -18.29 1.43
C VAL A 91 -67.93 -17.98 1.34
N TYR A 92 -67.10 -19.03 1.40
CA TYR A 92 -65.66 -18.96 1.26
C TYR A 92 -65.23 -19.68 -0.02
N ILE A 93 -64.70 -18.94 -0.99
CA ILE A 93 -64.21 -19.47 -2.27
C ILE A 93 -62.69 -19.35 -2.27
N SER A 94 -61.97 -20.45 -2.47
CA SER A 94 -60.50 -20.44 -2.54
C SER A 94 -59.96 -21.30 -3.67
N ASN A 95 -58.98 -20.80 -4.42
CA ASN A 95 -58.33 -21.59 -5.48
C ASN A 95 -59.31 -22.16 -6.52
N CYS A 96 -60.30 -21.37 -6.94
CA CYS A 96 -61.34 -21.76 -7.90
C CYS A 96 -61.16 -21.06 -9.24
N LEU A 97 -61.69 -21.67 -10.30
CA LEU A 97 -61.64 -21.13 -11.66
C LEU A 97 -63.07 -21.00 -12.23
N PHE A 98 -63.46 -19.78 -12.60
CA PHE A 98 -64.76 -19.46 -13.21
C PHE A 98 -64.51 -18.92 -14.62
N THR A 99 -64.68 -19.75 -15.65
CA THR A 99 -64.31 -19.35 -17.02
C THR A 99 -65.35 -19.70 -18.06
N ASN A 100 -65.51 -18.86 -19.10
CA ASN A 100 -66.39 -19.17 -20.23
C ASN A 100 -67.85 -19.43 -19.85
N ASN A 101 -68.33 -18.90 -18.73
CA ASN A 101 -69.73 -19.01 -18.34
C ASN A 101 -70.55 -17.90 -18.97
N TRP A 102 -71.81 -18.18 -19.24
CA TRP A 102 -72.73 -17.26 -19.88
C TRP A 102 -74.02 -17.15 -19.06
N THR A 103 -74.48 -15.93 -18.80
CA THR A 103 -75.85 -15.69 -18.35
C THR A 103 -76.53 -14.68 -19.27
N ASN A 104 -77.83 -14.85 -19.54
CA ASN A 104 -78.59 -13.87 -20.30
C ASN A 104 -78.95 -12.63 -19.49
N ASN A 105 -78.96 -12.71 -18.15
CA ASN A 105 -79.28 -11.59 -17.26
C ASN A 105 -78.46 -11.70 -15.95
N ASP A 106 -78.19 -10.55 -15.31
CA ASP A 106 -77.54 -10.37 -14.00
C ASP A 106 -76.02 -10.65 -13.94
N ALA A 107 -75.60 -11.78 -13.39
CA ALA A 107 -74.18 -12.01 -13.08
C ALA A 107 -73.75 -13.46 -13.18
N ILE A 108 -72.44 -13.70 -13.19
CA ILE A 108 -71.89 -15.06 -13.13
C ILE A 108 -71.91 -15.58 -11.70
N LEU A 109 -71.57 -14.69 -10.74
CA LEU A 109 -71.71 -14.91 -9.31
C LEU A 109 -72.63 -13.83 -8.72
N TYR A 110 -73.64 -14.23 -7.97
CA TYR A 110 -74.59 -13.33 -7.35
C TYR A 110 -74.72 -13.58 -5.85
N PHE A 111 -74.57 -12.53 -5.04
CA PHE A 111 -74.65 -12.60 -3.59
C PHE A 111 -75.64 -11.60 -3.04
N THR A 112 -76.64 -12.08 -2.28
CA THR A 112 -77.64 -11.24 -1.63
C THR A 112 -77.73 -11.49 -0.12
N SER A 113 -77.57 -10.45 0.70
CA SER A 113 -77.64 -10.56 2.17
C SER A 113 -76.68 -11.61 2.74
N SER A 114 -75.49 -11.72 2.14
CA SER A 114 -74.49 -12.76 2.44
C SER A 114 -73.19 -12.13 2.97
N ARG A 115 -72.29 -12.96 3.49
CA ARG A 115 -70.86 -12.62 3.61
C ARG A 115 -70.06 -13.53 2.70
N ALA A 116 -69.16 -12.96 1.90
CA ALA A 116 -68.42 -13.72 0.91
C ALA A 116 -66.92 -13.39 0.94
N THR A 117 -66.09 -14.39 0.70
CA THR A 117 -64.64 -14.23 0.54
C THR A 117 -64.18 -15.00 -0.68
N ILE A 118 -63.38 -14.36 -1.54
CA ILE A 118 -62.76 -14.98 -2.71
C ILE A 118 -61.24 -14.83 -2.61
N ASP A 119 -60.54 -15.94 -2.41
CA ASP A 119 -59.08 -15.97 -2.30
C ASP A 119 -58.47 -16.76 -3.44
N ASN A 120 -57.41 -16.23 -4.05
CA ASN A 120 -56.59 -16.93 -5.03
C ASN A 120 -57.40 -17.63 -6.12
N SER A 121 -58.43 -16.96 -6.62
CA SER A 121 -59.32 -17.51 -7.63
C SER A 121 -59.23 -16.70 -8.91
N THR A 122 -59.52 -17.35 -10.04
CA THR A 122 -59.49 -16.70 -11.35
C THR A 122 -60.90 -16.74 -11.94
N MET A 123 -61.40 -15.58 -12.32
CA MET A 123 -62.64 -15.42 -13.04
C MET A 123 -62.36 -14.69 -14.34
N ALA A 124 -62.43 -15.41 -15.46
CA ALA A 124 -62.02 -14.87 -16.74
C ALA A 124 -62.88 -15.31 -17.92
N ASN A 125 -63.00 -14.46 -18.93
CA ASN A 125 -63.76 -14.72 -20.16
C ASN A 125 -65.19 -15.21 -19.90
N ASN A 126 -65.88 -14.68 -18.89
CA ASN A 126 -67.30 -14.93 -18.74
C ASN A 126 -68.12 -13.87 -19.48
N HIS A 127 -69.38 -14.16 -19.80
CA HIS A 127 -70.24 -13.31 -20.61
C HIS A 127 -71.61 -13.11 -19.97
N VAL A 128 -72.06 -11.85 -19.96
CA VAL A 128 -73.40 -11.47 -19.52
C VAL A 128 -74.12 -10.81 -20.70
N GLY A 129 -75.28 -11.36 -21.08
CA GLY A 129 -76.09 -10.85 -22.19
C GLY A 129 -76.82 -9.54 -21.89
N TRP A 130 -78.16 -9.59 -21.77
CA TRP A 130 -79.07 -8.44 -21.88
C TRP A 130 -79.63 -7.94 -20.53
N GLY A 131 -78.77 -7.74 -19.53
CA GLY A 131 -79.16 -7.21 -18.21
C GLY A 131 -78.69 -5.78 -17.96
N GLU A 132 -79.55 -4.93 -17.38
CA GLU A 132 -79.22 -3.53 -16.98
C GLU A 132 -78.14 -3.45 -15.88
N TYR A 133 -77.87 -4.56 -15.19
CA TYR A 133 -76.94 -4.63 -14.04
C TYR A 133 -75.96 -5.80 -14.17
N SER A 134 -75.26 -5.83 -15.31
CA SER A 134 -74.44 -6.93 -15.77
C SER A 134 -72.99 -6.88 -15.26
N ALA A 135 -72.56 -7.90 -14.51
CA ALA A 135 -71.17 -8.01 -14.07
C ALA A 135 -70.69 -9.45 -13.97
N GLY A 136 -69.37 -9.59 -13.82
CA GLY A 136 -68.82 -10.83 -13.33
C GLY A 136 -69.43 -11.21 -11.97
N ILE A 137 -69.40 -10.27 -11.02
CA ILE A 137 -69.94 -10.45 -9.67
C ILE A 137 -70.96 -9.36 -9.39
N SER A 138 -72.16 -9.73 -8.94
CA SER A 138 -73.16 -8.76 -8.47
C SER A 138 -73.47 -8.93 -6.99
N LEU A 139 -73.54 -7.81 -6.26
CA LEU A 139 -73.68 -7.76 -4.80
C LEU A 139 -74.90 -6.93 -4.37
N THR A 140 -75.68 -7.49 -3.44
CA THR A 140 -76.83 -6.83 -2.81
C THR A 140 -76.82 -7.06 -1.29
N ARG A 141 -76.70 -6.02 -0.47
CA ARG A 141 -76.56 -6.14 1.00
C ARG A 141 -75.50 -7.18 1.44
N THR A 142 -74.36 -7.21 0.76
CA THR A 142 -73.36 -8.28 0.96
C THR A 142 -72.02 -7.69 1.37
N GLU A 143 -71.41 -8.24 2.42
CA GLU A 143 -70.03 -7.96 2.78
C GLU A 143 -69.11 -8.90 1.98
N MET A 144 -68.27 -8.37 1.10
CA MET A 144 -67.37 -9.18 0.29
C MET A 144 -65.90 -8.76 0.45
N THR A 145 -65.01 -9.74 0.56
CA THR A 145 -63.56 -9.55 0.48
C THR A 145 -62.99 -10.37 -0.69
N ILE A 146 -62.18 -9.77 -1.55
CA ILE A 146 -61.46 -10.47 -2.63
C ILE A 146 -59.96 -10.25 -2.47
N ARG A 147 -59.18 -11.35 -2.44
CA ARG A 147 -57.74 -11.30 -2.21
C ARG A 147 -57.00 -12.15 -3.23
N ASN A 148 -55.82 -11.68 -3.68
CA ASN A 148 -54.91 -12.44 -4.54
C ASN A 148 -55.60 -13.06 -5.77
N SER A 149 -56.63 -12.42 -6.32
CA SER A 149 -57.51 -13.02 -7.34
C SER A 149 -57.43 -12.26 -8.65
N ILE A 150 -57.83 -12.90 -9.75
CA ILE A 150 -57.85 -12.30 -11.09
C ILE A 150 -59.30 -12.22 -11.58
N LEU A 151 -59.80 -11.02 -11.85
CA LEU A 151 -61.05 -10.75 -12.56
C LEU A 151 -60.70 -10.07 -13.90
N TYR A 152 -60.75 -10.82 -15.01
CA TYR A 152 -60.29 -10.29 -16.30
C TYR A 152 -60.97 -10.90 -17.53
N GLY A 153 -61.34 -10.08 -18.51
CA GLY A 153 -62.01 -10.51 -19.75
C GLY A 153 -63.48 -10.87 -19.54
N ASN A 154 -64.09 -10.46 -18.43
CA ASN A 154 -65.51 -10.71 -18.18
C ASN A 154 -66.32 -9.63 -18.91
N MET A 155 -67.11 -10.02 -19.91
CA MET A 155 -67.80 -9.09 -20.81
C MET A 155 -69.30 -8.98 -20.53
N SER A 156 -69.87 -7.81 -20.84
CA SER A 156 -71.32 -7.58 -20.92
C SER A 156 -71.70 -6.91 -22.24
N GLU A 157 -72.89 -7.23 -22.78
CA GLU A 157 -73.43 -6.58 -23.98
C GLU A 157 -73.91 -5.13 -23.75
N GLN A 158 -74.28 -4.74 -22.53
CA GLN A 158 -74.74 -3.37 -22.24
C GLN A 158 -73.65 -2.49 -21.64
N ASP A 159 -73.06 -2.96 -20.54
CA ASP A 159 -72.02 -2.21 -19.84
C ASP A 159 -71.11 -3.15 -19.05
N THR A 160 -69.85 -3.23 -19.45
CA THR A 160 -68.92 -4.20 -18.86
C THR A 160 -68.42 -3.73 -17.50
N SER A 161 -68.59 -4.58 -16.49
CA SER A 161 -68.01 -4.40 -15.16
C SER A 161 -67.55 -5.73 -14.58
N SER A 162 -66.43 -5.68 -13.85
CA SER A 162 -65.94 -6.81 -13.08
C SER A 162 -66.85 -7.08 -11.88
N ILE A 163 -67.31 -6.01 -11.22
CA ILE A 163 -68.18 -6.06 -10.04
C ILE A 163 -69.29 -5.01 -10.19
N MET A 164 -70.53 -5.39 -9.90
CA MET A 164 -71.70 -4.49 -9.84
C MET A 164 -72.31 -4.49 -8.44
N LEU A 165 -72.47 -3.29 -7.87
CA LEU A 165 -73.08 -3.07 -6.57
C LEU A 165 -74.51 -2.55 -6.75
N LEU A 166 -75.48 -3.34 -6.29
CA LEU A 166 -76.90 -3.02 -6.43
C LEU A 166 -77.44 -2.18 -5.27
N GLU A 167 -76.71 -2.12 -4.15
CA GLU A 167 -77.04 -1.30 -2.97
C GLU A 167 -75.76 -0.75 -2.32
N ASP A 168 -75.86 0.43 -1.72
CA ASP A 168 -74.79 1.20 -1.04
C ASP A 168 -74.11 0.46 0.13
N SER A 169 -74.80 -0.50 0.75
CA SER A 169 -74.28 -1.31 1.85
C SER A 169 -73.34 -2.47 1.44
N SER A 170 -72.90 -2.53 0.17
CA SER A 170 -72.23 -3.73 -0.38
C SER A 170 -70.81 -3.50 -0.91
N ASP A 171 -70.13 -2.44 -0.48
CA ASP A 171 -68.78 -2.11 -0.95
C ASP A 171 -67.76 -3.23 -0.62
N PRO A 172 -67.17 -3.92 -1.62
CA PRO A 172 -66.18 -4.95 -1.37
C PRO A 172 -64.82 -4.38 -0.97
N VAL A 173 -64.06 -5.16 -0.20
CA VAL A 173 -62.64 -4.93 0.05
C VAL A 173 -61.81 -5.75 -0.94
N LEU A 174 -60.96 -5.09 -1.73
CA LEU A 174 -60.15 -5.72 -2.77
C LEU A 174 -58.67 -5.57 -2.42
N ILE A 175 -57.94 -6.69 -2.34
CA ILE A 175 -56.54 -6.70 -1.88
C ILE A 175 -55.67 -7.54 -2.82
N ASN A 176 -54.54 -6.99 -3.27
CA ASN A 176 -53.55 -7.67 -4.11
C ASN A 176 -54.20 -8.47 -5.26
N SER A 177 -55.19 -7.88 -5.94
CA SER A 177 -55.98 -8.57 -6.97
C SER A 177 -55.89 -7.82 -8.29
N LEU A 178 -55.96 -8.56 -9.40
CA LEU A 178 -56.06 -7.97 -10.73
C LEU A 178 -57.53 -7.78 -11.06
N ILE A 179 -57.93 -6.52 -11.29
CA ILE A 179 -59.31 -6.15 -11.61
C ILE A 179 -59.28 -5.36 -12.91
N GLU A 180 -59.87 -5.93 -13.96
CA GLU A 180 -59.98 -5.24 -15.26
C GLU A 180 -60.75 -3.92 -15.12
N GLY A 181 -60.13 -2.83 -15.57
CA GLY A 181 -60.64 -1.46 -15.44
C GLY A 181 -60.39 -0.83 -14.07
N GLY A 182 -59.71 -1.52 -13.15
CA GLY A 182 -59.43 -1.06 -11.79
C GLY A 182 -60.71 -0.63 -11.07
N ILE A 183 -60.70 0.58 -10.50
CA ILE A 183 -61.89 1.16 -9.85
C ILE A 183 -63.06 1.38 -10.81
N ASN A 184 -62.80 1.66 -12.10
CA ASN A 184 -63.86 1.83 -13.10
C ASN A 184 -64.49 0.49 -13.51
N GLY A 185 -63.81 -0.63 -13.20
CA GLY A 185 -64.35 -1.98 -13.30
C GLY A 185 -65.38 -2.31 -12.22
N ILE A 186 -65.53 -1.45 -11.22
CA ILE A 186 -66.53 -1.57 -10.15
C ILE A 186 -67.63 -0.54 -10.41
N LYS A 187 -68.84 -1.03 -10.66
CA LYS A 187 -69.99 -0.17 -10.97
C LYS A 187 -71.02 -0.23 -9.87
N THR A 188 -71.79 0.85 -9.75
CA THR A 188 -72.84 1.01 -8.76
C THR A 188 -74.16 1.31 -9.45
N PHE A 189 -75.26 0.89 -8.83
CA PHE A 189 -76.60 1.25 -9.29
C PHE A 189 -76.80 2.77 -9.22
N GLU A 190 -77.64 3.33 -10.09
CA GLU A 190 -77.84 4.77 -10.21
C GLU A 190 -78.11 5.44 -8.85
N GLY A 191 -77.32 6.48 -8.56
CA GLY A 191 -77.43 7.25 -7.31
C GLY A 191 -76.49 6.81 -6.19
N PHE A 192 -75.71 5.75 -6.37
CA PHE A 192 -74.69 5.31 -5.41
C PHE A 192 -73.27 5.50 -5.93
N SER A 193 -72.29 5.55 -5.01
CA SER A 193 -70.87 5.63 -5.32
C SER A 193 -70.12 4.56 -4.55
N PHE A 194 -69.14 3.92 -5.20
CA PHE A 194 -68.26 2.97 -4.52
C PHE A 194 -67.36 3.71 -3.50
N THR A 195 -67.38 3.26 -2.25
CA THR A 195 -66.53 3.81 -1.17
C THR A 195 -65.60 2.78 -0.54
N GLY A 196 -65.52 1.57 -1.11
CA GLY A 196 -64.66 0.50 -0.63
C GLY A 196 -63.17 0.72 -0.90
N GLU A 197 -62.35 -0.21 -0.41
CA GLU A 197 -60.88 -0.12 -0.45
C GLU A 197 -60.29 -1.00 -1.56
N LEU A 198 -59.36 -0.42 -2.35
CA LEU A 198 -58.47 -1.14 -3.26
C LEU A 198 -57.05 -1.04 -2.72
N ILE A 199 -56.53 -2.15 -2.22
CA ILE A 199 -55.18 -2.24 -1.65
C ILE A 199 -54.33 -3.05 -2.62
N ASP A 200 -53.27 -2.44 -3.17
CA ASP A 200 -52.32 -3.09 -4.10
C ASP A 200 -52.99 -3.84 -5.27
N CYS A 201 -54.16 -3.38 -5.72
CA CYS A 201 -54.83 -3.95 -6.89
C CYS A 201 -54.20 -3.42 -8.18
N ILE A 202 -54.17 -4.25 -9.22
CA ILE A 202 -53.58 -3.91 -10.52
C ILE A 202 -54.62 -3.99 -11.64
N ASP A 203 -54.50 -3.11 -12.63
CA ASP A 203 -55.26 -3.14 -13.87
C ASP A 203 -54.28 -3.36 -15.04
N ALA A 204 -54.16 -4.61 -15.47
CA ALA A 204 -53.21 -5.02 -16.49
C ALA A 204 -53.68 -6.29 -17.20
N LEU A 205 -53.05 -6.63 -18.33
CA LEU A 205 -53.22 -7.94 -18.95
C LEU A 205 -52.64 -9.04 -18.04
N PRO A 206 -53.40 -10.10 -17.69
CA PRO A 206 -52.90 -11.20 -16.87
C PRO A 206 -51.92 -12.11 -17.63
N TYR A 207 -51.85 -12.05 -18.96
CA TYR A 207 -51.01 -12.90 -19.81
C TYR A 207 -51.18 -14.40 -19.53
N PHE A 208 -52.43 -14.88 -19.63
CA PHE A 208 -52.71 -16.32 -19.63
C PHE A 208 -52.05 -17.02 -20.83
N LYS A 209 -51.62 -18.26 -20.63
CA LYS A 209 -50.81 -19.02 -21.61
C LYS A 209 -51.58 -19.40 -22.88
N SER A 210 -52.83 -19.86 -22.76
CA SER A 210 -53.70 -20.15 -23.89
C SER A 210 -55.18 -20.05 -23.49
N PRO A 211 -55.68 -18.84 -23.17
CA PRO A 211 -57.09 -18.64 -22.82
C PRO A 211 -58.00 -18.88 -24.02
N SER A 212 -59.31 -18.98 -23.76
CA SER A 212 -60.31 -19.05 -24.84
C SER A 212 -60.31 -17.78 -25.69
N PRO A 213 -60.65 -17.86 -27.00
CA PRO A 213 -60.59 -16.71 -27.91
C PRO A 213 -61.73 -15.70 -27.73
N GLN A 214 -62.80 -16.07 -27.02
CA GLN A 214 -63.97 -15.23 -26.79
C GLN A 214 -64.51 -15.44 -25.38
N SER A 215 -65.22 -14.42 -24.86
CA SER A 215 -65.96 -14.52 -23.61
C SER A 215 -67.19 -15.40 -23.74
N GLY A 216 -67.59 -16.06 -22.66
CA GLY A 216 -68.78 -16.89 -22.60
C GLY A 216 -68.55 -18.28 -23.17
N ARG A 217 -69.64 -18.98 -23.50
CA ARG A 217 -69.57 -20.40 -23.86
C ARG A 217 -68.76 -20.63 -25.13
N VAL A 218 -67.87 -21.61 -25.08
CA VAL A 218 -67.02 -22.07 -26.19
C VAL A 218 -67.11 -23.59 -26.36
N ASP A 219 -66.83 -24.10 -27.55
CA ASP A 219 -66.87 -25.53 -27.87
C ASP A 219 -65.91 -26.33 -26.97
N SER A 220 -66.41 -27.43 -26.39
CA SER A 220 -65.75 -28.18 -25.31
C SER A 220 -64.68 -29.16 -25.76
N THR A 221 -64.32 -29.16 -27.04
CA THR A 221 -63.24 -29.99 -27.60
C THR A 221 -61.83 -29.44 -27.30
N LEU A 222 -61.70 -28.22 -26.77
CA LEU A 222 -60.43 -27.57 -26.44
C LEU A 222 -60.31 -27.32 -24.92
N SER A 223 -59.27 -27.89 -24.30
CA SER A 223 -58.88 -27.55 -22.92
C SER A 223 -58.04 -26.27 -22.92
N TRP A 224 -58.63 -25.14 -22.54
CA TRP A 224 -57.93 -23.85 -22.44
C TRP A 224 -56.96 -23.81 -21.24
N ASP A 225 -55.79 -23.22 -21.43
CA ASP A 225 -54.72 -23.12 -20.42
C ASP A 225 -54.73 -21.73 -19.78
N TRP A 226 -55.27 -21.65 -18.57
CA TRP A 226 -55.40 -20.44 -17.76
C TRP A 226 -54.20 -20.21 -16.83
N THR A 227 -53.10 -20.96 -16.98
CA THR A 227 -51.84 -20.67 -16.28
C THR A 227 -51.18 -19.40 -16.80
N LEU A 228 -50.29 -18.79 -16.01
CA LEU A 228 -49.64 -17.52 -16.33
C LEU A 228 -48.34 -17.71 -17.14
N LEU A 229 -48.12 -16.83 -18.12
CA LEU A 229 -46.83 -16.68 -18.81
C LEU A 229 -45.81 -15.97 -17.89
N ASP A 230 -44.51 -16.17 -18.15
CA ASP A 230 -43.41 -15.61 -17.32
C ASP A 230 -43.40 -14.07 -17.25
N ILE A 231 -44.07 -13.42 -18.21
CA ILE A 231 -44.21 -11.97 -18.30
C ILE A 231 -45.42 -11.43 -17.51
N SER A 232 -46.21 -12.30 -16.89
CA SER A 232 -47.44 -11.90 -16.21
C SER A 232 -47.15 -11.01 -14.99
N PRO A 233 -47.83 -9.85 -14.85
CA PRO A 233 -47.73 -9.01 -13.65
C PRO A 233 -48.40 -9.66 -12.42
N CYS A 234 -49.10 -10.78 -12.60
CA CYS A 234 -49.71 -11.52 -11.50
C CYS A 234 -48.72 -12.41 -10.75
N ILE A 235 -47.53 -12.65 -11.31
CA ILE A 235 -46.51 -13.51 -10.69
C ILE A 235 -45.90 -12.80 -9.49
N ASN A 236 -45.84 -13.48 -8.33
CA ASN A 236 -45.32 -13.00 -7.05
C ASN A 236 -45.88 -11.63 -6.62
N SER A 237 -47.11 -11.30 -7.01
CA SER A 237 -47.72 -10.00 -6.77
C SER A 237 -48.88 -10.04 -5.77
N GLY A 238 -49.20 -11.23 -5.26
CA GLY A 238 -50.12 -11.44 -4.15
C GLY A 238 -49.54 -11.02 -2.79
N MET A 239 -50.22 -11.42 -1.72
CA MET A 239 -49.86 -11.13 -0.32
C MET A 239 -48.67 -11.98 0.17
N GLU A 240 -47.84 -11.41 1.06
CA GLU A 240 -46.67 -12.07 1.68
C GLU A 240 -47.05 -13.02 2.82
N ASP A 241 -48.04 -12.65 3.64
CA ASP A 241 -48.55 -13.48 4.73
C ASP A 241 -49.90 -14.08 4.36
N THR A 242 -49.92 -15.37 4.05
CA THR A 242 -51.16 -16.09 3.74
C THR A 242 -51.67 -16.89 4.94
N THR A 243 -51.00 -16.76 6.10
CA THR A 243 -51.36 -17.45 7.33
C THR A 243 -52.71 -16.94 7.81
N GLY A 244 -53.74 -17.78 7.73
CA GLY A 244 -55.12 -17.40 8.06
C GLY A 244 -56.06 -17.27 6.86
N LEU A 245 -55.55 -17.26 5.62
CA LEU A 245 -56.37 -17.31 4.39
C LEU A 245 -56.99 -18.71 4.14
N LYS A 246 -56.63 -19.72 4.96
CA LYS A 246 -57.04 -21.13 4.80
C LYS A 246 -56.81 -21.67 3.37
N LEU A 247 -55.82 -21.11 2.67
CA LEU A 247 -55.50 -21.52 1.31
C LEU A 247 -55.02 -22.98 1.29
N PRO A 248 -55.35 -23.73 0.24
CA PRO A 248 -54.78 -25.05 0.08
C PRO A 248 -53.28 -25.03 -0.22
N THR A 249 -52.56 -26.10 0.13
CA THR A 249 -51.09 -26.20 -0.06
C THR A 249 -50.63 -26.15 -1.52
N TYR A 250 -51.50 -26.52 -2.45
CA TYR A 250 -51.22 -26.56 -3.88
C TYR A 250 -52.22 -25.68 -4.66
N ASP A 251 -51.82 -25.21 -5.83
CA ASP A 251 -52.68 -24.50 -6.77
C ASP A 251 -53.58 -25.47 -7.55
N LEU A 252 -54.37 -24.94 -8.49
CA LEU A 252 -55.29 -25.74 -9.30
C LEU A 252 -54.58 -26.67 -10.32
N ALA A 253 -53.28 -26.47 -10.60
CA ALA A 253 -52.44 -27.31 -11.45
C ALA A 253 -51.55 -28.30 -10.68
N GLY A 254 -51.57 -28.27 -9.35
CA GLY A 254 -50.74 -29.11 -8.48
C GLY A 254 -49.35 -28.53 -8.16
N ASN A 255 -49.08 -27.27 -8.50
CA ASN A 255 -47.89 -26.55 -8.08
C ASN A 255 -48.03 -26.17 -6.59
N LYS A 256 -46.95 -26.33 -5.81
CA LYS A 256 -46.96 -25.95 -4.40
C LYS A 256 -47.00 -24.42 -4.28
N ARG A 257 -47.92 -23.90 -3.48
CA ARG A 257 -47.94 -22.47 -3.13
C ARG A 257 -46.70 -22.19 -2.26
N PHE A 258 -45.73 -21.46 -2.79
CA PHE A 258 -44.44 -21.22 -2.14
C PHE A 258 -44.60 -20.25 -0.97
N MET A 259 -44.08 -20.59 0.22
CA MET A 259 -44.40 -19.91 1.49
C MET A 259 -43.18 -19.27 2.20
N PRO A 260 -42.23 -18.70 1.47
CA PRO A 260 -41.53 -17.53 2.01
C PRO A 260 -41.54 -16.27 1.12
N THR A 261 -42.30 -16.23 0.02
CA THR A 261 -42.48 -15.04 -0.85
C THR A 261 -43.96 -14.74 -1.08
N ARG A 262 -44.27 -13.63 -1.77
CA ARG A 262 -45.63 -13.34 -2.28
C ARG A 262 -46.10 -14.48 -3.19
N ILE A 263 -47.34 -14.92 -3.01
CA ILE A 263 -47.98 -15.89 -3.92
C ILE A 263 -48.45 -15.21 -5.21
N ASP A 264 -48.63 -15.97 -6.28
CA ASP A 264 -49.23 -15.47 -7.50
C ASP A 264 -50.71 -15.07 -7.31
N MET A 265 -51.15 -14.03 -8.02
CA MET A 265 -52.58 -13.74 -8.13
C MET A 265 -53.29 -14.80 -8.99
N GLY A 266 -54.46 -15.24 -8.56
CA GLY A 266 -55.31 -16.20 -9.27
C GLY A 266 -55.19 -17.65 -8.79
N ALA A 267 -55.85 -18.53 -9.54
CA ALA A 267 -56.00 -19.96 -9.26
C ALA A 267 -54.75 -20.81 -9.53
N TYR A 268 -53.71 -20.21 -10.12
CA TYR A 268 -52.49 -20.91 -10.52
C TYR A 268 -51.26 -20.22 -9.93
N GLU A 269 -50.28 -21.03 -9.56
CA GLU A 269 -48.97 -20.66 -9.06
C GLU A 269 -47.92 -21.08 -10.09
N LYS A 270 -47.00 -20.18 -10.41
CA LYS A 270 -45.89 -20.47 -11.31
C LYS A 270 -44.88 -21.35 -10.60
N SER A 271 -44.58 -22.52 -11.18
CA SER A 271 -43.47 -23.36 -10.70
C SER A 271 -42.11 -22.91 -11.25
N GLY A 272 -41.10 -22.91 -10.39
CA GLY A 272 -39.71 -22.61 -10.74
C GLY A 272 -38.75 -23.02 -9.62
N LYS A 273 -37.45 -22.77 -9.82
CA LYS A 273 -36.40 -23.08 -8.84
C LYS A 273 -35.56 -21.84 -8.54
N ALA A 274 -35.13 -21.72 -7.30
CA ALA A 274 -34.14 -20.72 -6.91
C ALA A 274 -32.81 -20.99 -7.66
N PRO A 275 -31.98 -19.97 -7.91
CA PRO A 275 -30.71 -20.16 -8.57
C PRO A 275 -29.80 -21.07 -7.76
N LEU A 276 -28.99 -21.88 -8.45
CA LEU A 276 -28.03 -22.79 -7.82
C LEU A 276 -26.61 -22.42 -8.27
N ILE A 277 -25.69 -22.22 -7.32
CA ILE A 277 -24.27 -21.97 -7.63
C ILE A 277 -23.59 -23.30 -7.94
N ASP A 278 -23.10 -23.45 -9.18
CA ASP A 278 -22.38 -24.63 -9.65
C ASP A 278 -20.87 -24.52 -9.35
N LYS A 279 -20.32 -23.30 -9.44
CA LYS A 279 -18.91 -23.01 -9.14
C LYS A 279 -18.77 -21.69 -8.38
N GLN A 280 -18.17 -21.78 -7.19
CA GLN A 280 -17.85 -20.63 -6.35
C GLN A 280 -16.75 -19.76 -7.01
N PRO A 281 -16.72 -18.45 -6.72
CA PRO A 281 -15.56 -17.64 -7.04
C PRO A 281 -14.30 -18.14 -6.34
N VAL A 282 -13.15 -17.72 -6.86
CA VAL A 282 -11.83 -18.03 -6.30
C VAL A 282 -11.07 -16.72 -6.13
N GLY A 283 -10.52 -16.52 -4.93
CA GLY A 283 -9.64 -15.40 -4.60
C GLY A 283 -8.17 -15.82 -4.60
N GLY A 284 -7.29 -14.91 -4.21
CA GLY A 284 -5.85 -15.16 -4.21
C GLY A 284 -5.02 -13.89 -4.01
N ASN A 285 -3.71 -14.05 -4.10
CA ASN A 285 -2.77 -12.94 -4.23
C ASN A 285 -2.60 -12.62 -5.73
N PHE A 286 -2.61 -11.33 -6.04
CA PHE A 286 -2.43 -10.83 -7.39
C PHE A 286 -1.55 -9.58 -7.35
N CYS A 287 -0.89 -9.28 -8.46
CA CYS A 287 0.01 -8.15 -8.53
C CYS A 287 -0.72 -6.89 -9.00
N ALA A 288 -0.25 -5.72 -8.57
CA ALA A 288 -0.72 -4.45 -9.10
C ALA A 288 -0.55 -4.41 -10.63
N ASP A 289 -1.43 -3.70 -11.31
CA ASP A 289 -1.52 -3.57 -12.77
C ASP A 289 -1.92 -4.84 -13.55
N ASP A 290 -2.01 -6.01 -12.91
CA ASP A 290 -2.57 -7.22 -13.53
C ASP A 290 -4.07 -7.05 -13.84
N SER A 291 -4.57 -7.85 -14.79
CA SER A 291 -6.00 -8.03 -15.05
C SER A 291 -6.53 -9.23 -14.27
N ILE A 292 -7.30 -8.98 -13.22
CA ILE A 292 -7.84 -10.04 -12.36
C ILE A 292 -9.29 -10.31 -12.73
N VAL A 293 -9.64 -11.58 -12.94
CA VAL A 293 -11.00 -12.02 -13.24
C VAL A 293 -11.53 -12.88 -12.09
N VAL A 294 -12.55 -12.38 -11.40
CA VAL A 294 -13.30 -13.14 -10.40
C VAL A 294 -14.61 -13.57 -11.05
N SER A 295 -14.87 -14.88 -11.10
CA SER A 295 -16.02 -15.43 -11.85
C SER A 295 -16.87 -16.34 -10.98
N VAL A 296 -18.19 -16.37 -11.23
CA VAL A 296 -19.12 -17.34 -10.66
C VAL A 296 -19.85 -18.11 -11.76
N GLN A 297 -20.17 -19.38 -11.53
CA GLN A 297 -21.06 -20.14 -12.41
C GLN A 297 -22.30 -20.60 -11.63
N TYR A 298 -23.47 -20.39 -12.22
CA TYR A 298 -24.76 -20.76 -11.65
C TYR A 298 -25.77 -21.22 -12.71
N SER A 299 -26.69 -22.08 -12.29
CA SER A 299 -27.75 -22.71 -13.09
C SER A 299 -29.14 -22.45 -12.47
N GLN A 300 -30.20 -22.94 -13.13
CA GLN A 300 -31.61 -22.76 -12.72
C GLN A 300 -32.00 -21.28 -12.62
N SER A 301 -31.68 -20.52 -13.67
CA SER A 301 -31.46 -19.08 -13.53
C SER A 301 -31.81 -18.24 -14.76
N ASP A 302 -32.69 -18.73 -15.62
CA ASP A 302 -33.05 -18.07 -16.90
C ASP A 302 -33.55 -16.62 -16.73
N THR A 303 -33.97 -16.25 -15.51
CA THR A 303 -34.40 -14.90 -15.12
C THR A 303 -33.62 -14.32 -13.93
N ALA A 304 -32.48 -14.91 -13.55
CA ALA A 304 -31.77 -14.48 -12.34
C ALA A 304 -30.90 -13.23 -12.58
N PHE A 305 -31.01 -12.28 -11.66
CA PHE A 305 -30.16 -11.10 -11.56
C PHE A 305 -28.99 -11.37 -10.61
N LEU A 306 -27.78 -11.03 -11.04
CA LEU A 306 -26.56 -11.12 -10.26
C LEU A 306 -26.12 -9.71 -9.82
N GLN A 307 -25.58 -9.62 -8.60
CA GLN A 307 -24.91 -8.42 -8.10
C GLN A 307 -23.66 -8.81 -7.30
N TRP A 308 -22.48 -8.36 -7.72
CA TRP A 308 -21.26 -8.50 -6.92
C TRP A 308 -21.23 -7.50 -5.77
N GLN A 309 -20.57 -7.89 -4.69
CA GLN A 309 -20.37 -7.13 -3.49
C GLN A 309 -18.89 -7.15 -3.10
N LYS A 310 -18.38 -6.02 -2.60
CA LYS A 310 -17.09 -5.91 -1.94
C LYS A 310 -17.32 -5.58 -0.47
N ASP A 311 -16.80 -6.41 0.43
CA ASP A 311 -16.91 -6.26 1.88
C ASP A 311 -18.37 -6.03 2.34
N GLY A 312 -19.31 -6.76 1.71
CA GLY A 312 -20.75 -6.69 1.98
C GLY A 312 -21.51 -5.56 1.29
N THR A 313 -20.83 -4.66 0.56
CA THR A 313 -21.45 -3.54 -0.16
C THR A 313 -21.55 -3.81 -1.66
N ASP A 314 -22.71 -3.54 -2.26
CA ASP A 314 -22.93 -3.73 -3.71
C ASP A 314 -21.96 -2.87 -4.54
N ILE A 315 -21.28 -3.49 -5.50
CA ILE A 315 -20.40 -2.81 -6.45
C ILE A 315 -21.25 -2.31 -7.63
N PRO A 316 -21.38 -0.99 -7.87
CA PRO A 316 -22.26 -0.48 -8.92
C PRO A 316 -21.93 -1.05 -10.30
N GLY A 317 -22.92 -1.58 -11.00
CA GLY A 317 -22.79 -2.11 -12.37
C GLY A 317 -22.14 -3.50 -12.50
N ALA A 318 -21.67 -4.09 -11.39
CA ALA A 318 -21.08 -5.43 -11.40
C ALA A 318 -22.15 -6.53 -11.39
N VAL A 319 -22.82 -6.69 -12.53
CA VAL A 319 -24.00 -7.57 -12.70
C VAL A 319 -23.75 -8.78 -13.61
N TYR A 320 -22.51 -8.97 -14.06
CA TYR A 320 -22.11 -10.06 -14.94
C TYR A 320 -21.42 -11.19 -14.17
N ARG A 321 -21.43 -12.40 -14.75
CA ARG A 321 -20.80 -13.61 -14.16
C ARG A 321 -19.31 -13.45 -13.89
N GLU A 322 -18.65 -12.58 -14.66
CA GLU A 322 -17.25 -12.22 -14.52
C GLU A 322 -17.14 -10.77 -14.06
N MET A 323 -16.35 -10.56 -13.01
CA MET A 323 -15.94 -9.24 -12.55
C MET A 323 -14.46 -9.09 -12.86
N ILE A 324 -14.14 -8.03 -13.60
CA ILE A 324 -12.76 -7.73 -14.03
C ILE A 324 -12.25 -6.55 -13.22
N LEU A 325 -11.12 -6.73 -12.55
CA LEU A 325 -10.38 -5.66 -11.88
C LEU A 325 -9.13 -5.37 -12.72
N PHE A 326 -9.18 -4.29 -13.49
CA PHE A 326 -8.06 -3.87 -14.35
C PHE A 326 -8.03 -2.34 -14.51
N PRO A 327 -6.87 -1.69 -14.28
CA PRO A 327 -5.67 -2.26 -13.65
C PRO A 327 -5.94 -2.64 -12.18
N ALA A 328 -5.31 -3.69 -11.68
CA ALA A 328 -5.38 -4.03 -10.27
C ALA A 328 -4.70 -2.93 -9.41
N MET A 329 -5.37 -2.49 -8.34
CA MET A 329 -4.91 -1.45 -7.42
C MET A 329 -5.06 -1.95 -5.98
N LEU A 330 -4.22 -1.46 -5.06
CA LEU A 330 -4.30 -1.84 -3.64
C LEU A 330 -5.71 -1.69 -3.04
N GLU A 331 -6.45 -0.66 -3.46
CA GLU A 331 -7.83 -0.41 -3.02
C GLU A 331 -8.82 -1.50 -3.44
N HIS A 332 -8.49 -2.34 -4.42
CA HIS A 332 -9.29 -3.50 -4.79
C HIS A 332 -9.12 -4.66 -3.79
N THR A 333 -8.20 -4.59 -2.81
CA THR A 333 -8.08 -5.61 -1.77
C THR A 333 -9.35 -5.68 -0.91
N GLY A 334 -9.88 -6.89 -0.70
CA GLY A 334 -11.08 -7.10 0.11
C GLY A 334 -11.77 -8.44 -0.15
N ASN A 335 -12.89 -8.66 0.54
CA ASN A 335 -13.73 -9.85 0.34
C ASN A 335 -14.77 -9.59 -0.75
N TYR A 336 -14.80 -10.48 -1.75
CA TYR A 336 -15.76 -10.43 -2.85
C TYR A 336 -16.74 -11.59 -2.74
N SER A 337 -18.02 -11.28 -2.91
CA SER A 337 -19.10 -12.26 -3.02
C SER A 337 -20.12 -11.78 -4.04
N CYS A 338 -20.97 -12.67 -4.53
CA CYS A 338 -22.10 -12.27 -5.38
C CYS A 338 -23.42 -12.78 -4.81
N ARG A 339 -24.46 -11.97 -4.98
CA ARG A 339 -25.86 -12.30 -4.69
C ARG A 339 -26.58 -12.55 -6.00
N ILE A 340 -27.18 -13.73 -6.14
CA ILE A 340 -27.92 -14.15 -7.33
C ILE A 340 -29.38 -14.38 -6.92
N ARG A 341 -30.32 -13.65 -7.53
CA ARG A 341 -31.75 -13.75 -7.19
C ARG A 341 -32.63 -13.92 -8.41
N ASN A 342 -33.71 -14.69 -8.28
CA ASN A 342 -34.84 -14.69 -9.21
C ASN A 342 -36.16 -14.63 -8.41
N SER A 343 -37.28 -14.77 -9.10
CA SER A 343 -38.63 -14.84 -8.52
C SER A 343 -38.83 -15.99 -7.50
N PHE A 344 -37.97 -17.00 -7.50
CA PHE A 344 -38.10 -18.21 -6.69
C PHE A 344 -37.11 -18.28 -5.53
N GLY A 345 -36.18 -17.32 -5.40
CA GLY A 345 -35.27 -17.24 -4.27
C GLY A 345 -33.98 -16.47 -4.54
N THR A 346 -33.15 -16.41 -3.51
CA THR A 346 -31.82 -15.79 -3.54
C THR A 346 -30.78 -16.78 -3.02
N VAL A 347 -29.63 -16.84 -3.69
CA VAL A 347 -28.44 -17.56 -3.25
C VAL A 347 -27.25 -16.61 -3.22
N ASN A 348 -26.40 -16.74 -2.21
CA ASN A 348 -25.16 -15.97 -2.08
C ASN A 348 -23.96 -16.91 -2.30
N SER A 349 -22.93 -16.42 -2.99
CA SER A 349 -21.65 -17.13 -3.04
C SER A 349 -20.95 -17.08 -1.68
N LEU A 350 -19.99 -17.98 -1.49
CA LEU A 350 -19.02 -17.81 -0.41
C LEU A 350 -18.16 -16.56 -0.71
N PRO A 351 -17.76 -15.79 0.32
CA PRO A 351 -16.83 -14.70 0.15
C PRO A 351 -15.43 -15.24 -0.19
N VAL A 352 -14.76 -14.59 -1.13
CA VAL A 352 -13.35 -14.85 -1.46
C VAL A 352 -12.50 -13.62 -1.24
N PHE A 353 -11.30 -13.80 -0.70
CA PHE A 353 -10.38 -12.69 -0.46
C PHE A 353 -9.50 -12.46 -1.70
N VAL A 354 -9.55 -11.25 -2.23
CA VAL A 354 -8.64 -10.77 -3.28
C VAL A 354 -7.62 -9.86 -2.60
N ASN A 355 -6.35 -10.20 -2.73
CA ASN A 355 -5.25 -9.51 -2.09
C ASN A 355 -4.31 -8.94 -3.15
N ILE A 356 -4.25 -7.62 -3.28
CA ILE A 356 -3.40 -6.98 -4.28
C ILE A 356 -2.04 -6.64 -3.66
N LYS A 357 -0.98 -6.92 -4.40
CA LYS A 357 0.41 -6.83 -3.95
C LYS A 357 1.21 -5.95 -4.90
N ASP A 358 1.99 -5.03 -4.32
CA ASP A 358 2.91 -4.19 -5.09
C ASP A 358 4.26 -4.88 -5.31
N PRO A 359 4.85 -4.79 -6.52
CA PRO A 359 6.22 -5.25 -6.76
C PRO A 359 7.25 -4.42 -5.97
N PRO A 360 8.49 -4.90 -5.84
CA PRO A 360 9.56 -4.15 -5.19
C PRO A 360 9.92 -2.91 -6.00
N VAL A 361 10.11 -1.78 -5.32
CA VAL A 361 10.54 -0.52 -5.93
C VAL A 361 11.69 0.07 -5.12
N ILE A 362 12.78 0.42 -5.80
CA ILE A 362 13.92 1.11 -5.18
C ILE A 362 13.64 2.61 -5.17
N GLN A 363 13.63 3.19 -3.98
CA GLN A 363 13.45 4.63 -3.76
C GLN A 363 14.79 5.37 -3.71
N THR A 364 15.81 4.75 -3.11
CA THR A 364 17.15 5.34 -2.98
C THR A 364 18.20 4.30 -3.34
N GLN A 365 19.06 4.66 -4.29
CA GLN A 365 20.21 3.86 -4.72
C GLN A 365 21.41 4.04 -3.76
N PRO A 366 22.24 3.00 -3.56
CA PRO A 366 23.54 3.16 -2.93
C PRO A 366 24.48 3.95 -3.86
N ARG A 367 25.62 4.42 -3.36
CA ARG A 367 26.56 5.28 -4.10
C ARG A 367 27.99 4.81 -3.96
N ASP A 368 28.77 5.01 -5.02
CA ASP A 368 30.21 4.77 -5.04
C ASP A 368 30.89 5.52 -3.89
N ALA A 369 31.85 4.86 -3.26
CA ALA A 369 32.58 5.43 -2.14
C ALA A 369 33.99 4.88 -2.03
N TRP A 370 34.91 5.79 -1.74
CA TRP A 370 36.15 5.45 -1.07
C TRP A 370 35.88 5.32 0.43
N VAL A 371 36.56 4.39 1.10
CA VAL A 371 36.33 4.10 2.52
C VAL A 371 37.64 3.94 3.28
N GLU A 372 37.69 4.44 4.51
CA GLU A 372 38.86 4.28 5.37
C GLU A 372 38.96 2.82 5.85
N PRO A 373 40.13 2.16 5.72
CA PRO A 373 40.33 0.82 6.28
C PRO A 373 40.03 0.76 7.78
N ASP A 374 39.43 -0.35 8.20
CA ASP A 374 39.03 -0.62 9.59
C ASP A 374 37.97 0.33 10.18
N LYS A 375 37.29 1.12 9.33
CA LYS A 375 36.13 1.94 9.73
C LYS A 375 34.83 1.35 9.23
N TYR A 376 33.79 1.48 10.05
CA TYR A 376 32.46 1.01 9.69
C TYR A 376 31.86 1.84 8.55
N ILE A 377 31.25 1.17 7.58
CA ILE A 377 30.46 1.78 6.50
C ILE A 377 29.08 1.12 6.39
N SER A 378 28.17 1.79 5.68
CA SER A 378 26.83 1.26 5.40
C SER A 378 26.41 1.57 3.96
N LEU A 379 26.02 0.54 3.23
CA LEU A 379 25.32 0.65 1.95
C LEU A 379 23.83 0.66 2.23
N ASN A 380 23.18 1.78 1.90
CA ASN A 380 21.77 2.01 2.19
C ASN A 380 20.92 1.88 0.93
N VAL A 381 19.86 1.07 1.01
CA VAL A 381 18.81 1.00 0.00
C VAL A 381 17.48 1.31 0.68
N GLN A 382 16.79 2.36 0.22
CA GLN A 382 15.39 2.57 0.61
C GLN A 382 14.50 1.96 -0.45
N LEU A 383 13.48 1.22 -0.02
CA LEU A 383 12.60 0.46 -0.90
C LEU A 383 11.14 0.51 -0.43
N SER A 384 10.24 0.25 -1.36
CA SER A 384 8.82 -0.01 -1.13
C SER A 384 8.38 -1.27 -1.87
N GLY A 385 7.15 -1.72 -1.60
CA GLY A 385 6.58 -2.95 -2.15
C GLY A 385 5.95 -3.80 -1.07
N SER A 386 5.20 -4.83 -1.49
CA SER A 386 4.53 -5.72 -0.54
C SER A 386 5.48 -6.74 0.09
N GLN A 387 5.18 -7.12 1.33
CA GLN A 387 5.90 -8.13 2.10
C GLN A 387 5.33 -9.55 1.84
N PRO A 388 6.14 -10.61 1.98
CA PRO A 388 7.57 -10.61 2.38
C PRO A 388 8.51 -10.19 1.23
N MET A 389 9.54 -9.42 1.58
CA MET A 389 10.62 -9.03 0.66
C MET A 389 11.84 -9.93 0.90
N ASP A 390 12.42 -10.46 -0.17
CA ASP A 390 13.75 -11.09 -0.14
C ASP A 390 14.79 -10.10 -0.67
N ILE A 391 15.85 -9.91 0.10
CA ILE A 391 16.92 -8.95 -0.16
C ILE A 391 18.22 -9.73 -0.25
N LYS A 392 18.99 -9.46 -1.30
CA LYS A 392 20.23 -10.18 -1.56
C LYS A 392 21.34 -9.24 -2.00
N TRP A 393 22.32 -9.05 -1.13
CA TRP A 393 23.55 -8.34 -1.48
C TRP A 393 24.58 -9.26 -2.13
N GLN A 394 25.21 -8.75 -3.18
CA GLN A 394 26.29 -9.40 -3.90
C GLN A 394 27.51 -8.48 -3.96
N LEU A 395 28.70 -9.08 -3.95
CA LEU A 395 29.99 -8.43 -4.22
C LEU A 395 30.64 -9.14 -5.41
N ASP A 396 30.88 -8.42 -6.50
CA ASP A 396 31.41 -8.97 -7.76
C ASP A 396 30.62 -10.21 -8.22
N GLY A 397 29.29 -10.16 -8.05
CA GLY A 397 28.36 -11.26 -8.34
C GLY A 397 28.31 -12.38 -7.30
N ARG A 398 29.23 -12.43 -6.32
CA ARG A 398 29.21 -13.39 -5.21
C ARG A 398 28.18 -12.97 -4.17
N ASP A 399 27.25 -13.87 -3.85
CA ASP A 399 26.29 -13.69 -2.77
C ASP A 399 26.97 -13.54 -1.39
N LEU A 400 26.55 -12.53 -0.63
CA LEU A 400 27.03 -12.24 0.71
C LEU A 400 26.17 -12.87 1.82
N GLY A 401 24.99 -13.43 1.48
CA GLY A 401 24.06 -14.02 2.44
C GLY A 401 23.40 -12.99 3.36
N VAL A 402 23.30 -11.73 2.92
CA VAL A 402 22.75 -10.61 3.70
C VAL A 402 21.35 -10.28 3.20
N ASN A 403 20.36 -10.45 4.08
CA ASN A 403 18.94 -10.21 3.80
C ASN A 403 18.37 -9.02 4.58
N ILE A 404 19.01 -7.86 4.45
CA ILE A 404 18.58 -6.58 5.03
C ILE A 404 18.90 -5.44 4.05
N PRO A 405 18.07 -4.39 4.00
CA PRO A 405 18.25 -3.29 3.02
C PRO A 405 19.47 -2.41 3.31
N ASN A 406 19.90 -2.35 4.58
CA ASN A 406 21.06 -1.59 5.02
C ASN A 406 22.18 -2.56 5.35
N TYR A 407 23.08 -2.77 4.39
CA TYR A 407 24.22 -3.65 4.60
C TYR A 407 25.37 -2.86 5.18
N SER A 408 25.81 -3.25 6.37
CA SER A 408 26.90 -2.59 7.05
C SER A 408 28.02 -3.53 7.44
N PHE A 409 29.25 -3.07 7.27
CA PHE A 409 30.46 -3.85 7.47
C PHE A 409 31.67 -2.95 7.73
N THR A 410 32.77 -3.57 8.15
CA THR A 410 34.06 -2.90 8.38
C THR A 410 35.07 -3.50 7.40
N PRO A 411 35.49 -2.76 6.35
CA PRO A 411 36.42 -3.28 5.36
C PRO A 411 37.85 -3.21 5.91
N SER A 412 38.48 -4.36 6.10
CA SER A 412 39.85 -4.47 6.63
C SER A 412 40.93 -4.60 5.55
N ASP A 413 40.54 -5.06 4.37
CA ASP A 413 41.46 -5.36 3.27
C ASP A 413 40.72 -5.40 1.92
N SER A 414 41.47 -5.62 0.84
CA SER A 414 40.97 -5.62 -0.53
C SER A 414 39.91 -6.70 -0.84
N SER A 415 39.66 -7.68 0.05
CA SER A 415 38.58 -8.66 -0.14
C SER A 415 37.17 -8.06 0.01
N TYR A 416 37.06 -6.86 0.59
CA TYR A 416 35.83 -6.07 0.69
C TYR A 416 35.68 -5.06 -0.46
N GLU A 417 36.64 -4.98 -1.36
CA GLU A 417 36.57 -4.07 -2.50
C GLU A 417 35.97 -4.76 -3.71
N GLY A 418 35.21 -3.99 -4.49
CA GLY A 418 34.59 -4.45 -5.72
C GLY A 418 33.25 -3.77 -5.97
N VAL A 419 32.48 -4.37 -6.87
CA VAL A 419 31.15 -3.89 -7.27
C VAL A 419 30.08 -4.57 -6.41
N TYR A 420 29.41 -3.78 -5.59
CA TYR A 420 28.26 -4.20 -4.81
C TYR A 420 26.97 -4.00 -5.59
N GLN A 421 26.04 -4.93 -5.46
CA GLN A 421 24.69 -4.81 -6.00
C GLN A 421 23.70 -5.49 -5.07
N CYS A 422 22.52 -4.90 -4.90
CA CYS A 422 21.44 -5.47 -4.12
C CYS A 422 20.28 -5.86 -5.03
N GLU A 423 19.82 -7.10 -4.93
CA GLU A 423 18.59 -7.58 -5.58
C GLU A 423 17.47 -7.61 -4.54
N LEU A 424 16.29 -7.12 -4.93
CA LEU A 424 15.07 -7.08 -4.13
C LEU A 424 14.00 -7.86 -4.88
N SER A 425 13.36 -8.83 -4.23
CA SER A 425 12.30 -9.62 -4.86
C SER A 425 11.12 -9.89 -3.93
N ASN A 426 9.93 -9.98 -4.51
CA ASN A 426 8.73 -10.52 -3.87
C ASN A 426 7.91 -11.33 -4.89
N GLU A 427 6.71 -11.78 -4.50
CA GLU A 427 5.85 -12.60 -5.39
C GLU A 427 5.45 -11.90 -6.71
N CYS A 428 5.59 -10.57 -6.79
CA CYS A 428 5.20 -9.76 -7.93
C CYS A 428 6.35 -9.28 -8.80
N GLY A 429 7.59 -9.52 -8.41
CA GLY A 429 8.73 -9.21 -9.27
C GLY A 429 10.04 -9.07 -8.54
N THR A 430 11.05 -8.75 -9.32
CA THR A 430 12.43 -8.55 -8.88
C THR A 430 12.97 -7.27 -9.49
N VAL A 431 13.73 -6.50 -8.70
CA VAL A 431 14.45 -5.31 -9.13
C VAL A 431 15.85 -5.31 -8.49
N SER A 432 16.83 -4.79 -9.20
CA SER A 432 18.21 -4.68 -8.70
C SER A 432 18.60 -3.21 -8.59
N THR A 433 19.44 -2.88 -7.61
CA THR A 433 20.09 -1.57 -7.54
C THR A 433 21.02 -1.37 -8.72
N GLU A 434 21.38 -0.12 -8.96
CA GLU A 434 22.56 0.16 -9.77
C GLU A 434 23.81 -0.46 -9.09
N PRO A 435 24.78 -0.96 -9.87
CA PRO A 435 26.05 -1.43 -9.34
C PRO A 435 26.82 -0.26 -8.72
N VAL A 436 27.38 -0.46 -7.53
CA VAL A 436 28.12 0.54 -6.76
C VAL A 436 29.52 0.03 -6.44
N SER A 437 30.54 0.83 -6.71
CA SER A 437 31.95 0.49 -6.48
C SER A 437 32.42 0.99 -5.11
N ILE A 438 32.98 0.08 -4.31
CA ILE A 438 33.56 0.39 -3.00
C ILE A 438 35.05 0.05 -3.00
N PHE A 439 35.88 1.02 -2.64
CA PHE A 439 37.34 0.89 -2.62
C PHE A 439 37.95 1.47 -1.35
N LEU A 440 39.06 0.89 -0.87
CA LEU A 440 39.81 1.41 0.27
C LEU A 440 40.62 2.64 -0.13
N ALA A 441 40.49 3.71 0.65
CA ALA A 441 41.32 4.90 0.50
C ALA A 441 42.79 4.57 0.80
N PRO A 442 43.76 5.07 0.01
CA PRO A 442 45.16 4.77 0.22
C PRO A 442 45.66 5.31 1.56
N GLN A 443 46.57 4.58 2.20
CA GLN A 443 47.15 4.97 3.49
C GLN A 443 48.66 5.09 3.37
N ILE A 444 49.23 6.10 4.03
CA ILE A 444 50.68 6.13 4.24
C ILE A 444 51.04 4.95 5.15
N CYS A 445 52.11 4.25 4.79
CA CYS A 445 52.60 3.12 5.55
C CYS A 445 53.57 3.59 6.64
N VAL A 446 54.55 4.42 6.27
CA VAL A 446 55.50 5.06 7.19
C VAL A 446 56.05 6.35 6.59
N VAL A 447 56.34 7.34 7.44
CA VAL A 447 57.21 8.48 7.07
C VAL A 447 58.44 8.44 7.95
N THR A 448 59.62 8.53 7.34
CA THR A 448 60.90 8.35 8.03
C THR A 448 61.93 9.33 7.49
N VAL A 449 62.95 9.70 8.25
CA VAL A 449 64.09 10.43 7.69
C VAL A 449 65.05 9.43 7.03
N SER A 450 65.29 9.57 5.74
CA SER A 450 66.17 8.68 4.98
C SER A 450 67.61 8.77 5.48
N THR A 451 68.24 7.62 5.74
CA THR A 451 69.69 7.55 6.05
C THR A 451 70.56 7.88 4.86
N ALA A 452 70.05 7.74 3.63
CA ALA A 452 70.80 8.00 2.41
C ALA A 452 70.79 9.49 2.02
N THR A 453 69.64 10.15 2.20
CA THR A 453 69.46 11.54 1.73
C THR A 453 69.37 12.56 2.87
N GLY A 454 69.09 12.14 4.11
CA GLY A 454 68.83 13.05 5.23
C GLY A 454 67.47 13.75 5.18
N HIS A 455 66.67 13.49 4.15
CA HIS A 455 65.35 14.10 3.94
C HIS A 455 64.20 13.19 4.37
N ASN A 456 63.00 13.76 4.50
CA ASN A 456 61.79 12.99 4.79
C ASN A 456 61.44 12.08 3.60
N LEU A 457 61.20 10.81 3.90
CA LEU A 457 60.82 9.75 2.97
C LEU A 457 59.44 9.25 3.35
N ILE A 458 58.50 9.41 2.43
CA ILE A 458 57.11 8.96 2.53
C ILE A 458 57.01 7.63 1.81
N VAL A 459 56.46 6.61 2.48
CA VAL A 459 56.31 5.25 1.94
C VAL A 459 54.87 4.82 2.12
N TRP A 460 54.23 4.30 1.07
CA TRP A 460 52.90 3.70 1.12
C TRP A 460 52.86 2.34 0.43
N GLU A 461 51.77 1.60 0.62
CA GLU A 461 51.54 0.31 -0.03
C GLU A 461 50.33 0.42 -0.95
N LYS A 462 50.34 -0.32 -2.07
CA LYS A 462 49.27 -0.33 -3.07
C LYS A 462 48.29 -1.48 -2.77
N GLN A 463 47.63 -1.41 -1.63
CA GLN A 463 46.79 -2.50 -1.10
C GLN A 463 45.31 -2.42 -1.54
N THR A 464 45.05 -1.80 -2.68
CA THR A 464 43.69 -1.60 -3.21
C THR A 464 43.57 -2.13 -4.63
N LYS A 465 42.40 -2.70 -4.95
CA LYS A 465 41.97 -3.12 -6.28
C LYS A 465 41.40 -1.97 -7.11
N ALA A 466 41.29 -0.78 -6.54
CA ALA A 466 40.78 0.38 -7.26
C ALA A 466 41.61 0.61 -8.53
N PRO A 467 40.96 0.95 -9.66
CA PRO A 467 41.66 1.30 -10.89
C PRO A 467 42.29 2.69 -10.74
N ILE A 468 43.48 2.75 -10.14
CA ILE A 468 44.22 3.98 -9.84
C ILE A 468 45.15 4.35 -10.99
N THR A 469 45.19 5.63 -11.35
CA THR A 469 46.11 6.20 -12.34
C THR A 469 47.30 6.90 -11.70
N ALA A 470 47.12 7.51 -10.53
CA ALA A 470 48.19 8.23 -9.83
C ALA A 470 47.93 8.35 -8.32
N TYR A 471 48.98 8.66 -7.56
CA TYR A 471 48.92 9.04 -6.14
C TYR A 471 49.39 10.47 -5.96
N ASN A 472 48.65 11.27 -5.19
CA ASN A 472 49.09 12.61 -4.80
C ASN A 472 49.65 12.56 -3.38
N VAL A 473 50.84 13.12 -3.18
CA VAL A 473 51.46 13.26 -1.86
C VAL A 473 51.39 14.71 -1.43
N TYR A 474 50.96 14.92 -0.18
CA TYR A 474 50.74 16.24 0.39
C TYR A 474 51.55 16.42 1.67
N ARG A 475 51.87 17.67 1.97
CA ARG A 475 52.45 18.09 3.26
C ARG A 475 51.67 19.26 3.83
N GLU A 476 51.49 19.27 5.15
CA GLU A 476 50.87 20.40 5.84
C GLU A 476 51.71 21.67 5.64
N SER A 477 51.03 22.75 5.28
CA SER A 477 51.60 24.08 5.09
C SER A 477 51.90 24.74 6.44
N SER A 478 52.32 26.01 6.43
CA SER A 478 52.42 26.80 7.67
C SER A 478 51.07 27.06 8.36
N ALA A 479 49.95 26.88 7.64
CA ALA A 479 48.62 26.95 8.21
C ALA A 479 48.14 25.54 8.57
N ALA A 480 47.90 25.31 9.86
CA ALA A 480 47.44 24.01 10.37
C ALA A 480 46.16 23.55 9.66
N GLY A 481 46.15 22.27 9.24
CA GLY A 481 45.05 21.65 8.49
C GLY A 481 45.01 21.97 7.00
N ILE A 482 45.87 22.87 6.48
CA ILE A 482 45.97 23.16 5.05
C ILE A 482 47.16 22.42 4.48
N TYR A 483 46.93 21.66 3.40
CA TYR A 483 47.92 20.77 2.80
C TYR A 483 48.31 21.23 1.39
N ASP A 484 49.61 21.35 1.16
CA ASP A 484 50.19 21.64 -0.16
C ASP A 484 50.54 20.32 -0.86
N ARG A 485 50.14 20.19 -2.14
CA ARG A 485 50.51 19.04 -2.97
C ARG A 485 51.98 19.13 -3.36
N LEU A 486 52.76 18.13 -2.98
CA LEU A 486 54.18 18.05 -3.30
C LEU A 486 54.42 17.41 -4.67
N VAL A 487 53.72 16.31 -4.95
CA VAL A 487 53.90 15.54 -6.19
C VAL A 487 52.64 14.74 -6.54
N THR A 488 52.49 14.46 -7.83
CA THR A 488 51.60 13.43 -8.38
C THR A 488 52.47 12.37 -9.02
N LEU A 489 52.42 11.14 -8.51
CA LEU A 489 53.22 10.00 -8.98
C LEU A 489 52.31 9.01 -9.70
N SER A 490 52.73 8.51 -10.86
CA SER A 490 51.95 7.50 -11.60
C SER A 490 51.78 6.24 -10.75
N ALA A 491 50.65 5.55 -10.92
CA ALA A 491 50.40 4.26 -10.27
C ALA A 491 51.46 3.20 -10.63
N ASP A 492 52.19 3.36 -11.74
CA ASP A 492 53.28 2.48 -12.16
C ASP A 492 54.62 2.77 -11.44
N GLU A 493 54.79 3.97 -10.86
CA GLU A 493 56.01 4.36 -10.15
C GLU A 493 56.12 3.68 -8.77
N LEU A 494 57.32 3.65 -8.19
CA LEU A 494 57.51 3.12 -6.82
C LEU A 494 56.67 3.92 -5.82
N SER A 495 56.04 3.22 -4.86
CA SER A 495 55.26 3.86 -3.78
C SER A 495 56.11 4.49 -2.67
N ILE A 496 57.10 5.29 -3.10
CA ILE A 496 58.00 6.07 -2.25
C ILE A 496 58.17 7.48 -2.81
N TYR A 497 58.32 8.46 -1.92
CA TYR A 497 58.64 9.84 -2.30
C TYR A 497 59.57 10.50 -1.27
N VAL A 498 60.58 11.24 -1.75
CA VAL A 498 61.51 11.99 -0.88
C VAL A 498 61.17 13.48 -0.98
N ASP A 499 60.74 14.08 0.14
CA ASP A 499 60.54 15.52 0.25
C ASP A 499 61.89 16.21 0.51
N THR A 500 62.47 16.75 -0.57
CA THR A 500 63.75 17.47 -0.55
C THR A 500 63.64 18.92 -0.07
N VAL A 501 62.42 19.45 0.06
CA VAL A 501 62.16 20.83 0.48
C VAL A 501 62.04 20.93 2.00
N ALA A 502 61.44 19.93 2.64
CA ALA A 502 61.36 19.87 4.10
C ALA A 502 62.72 19.60 4.73
N ASP A 503 63.07 20.40 5.75
CA ASP A 503 64.25 20.19 6.57
C ASP A 503 63.88 19.51 7.90
N PRO A 504 64.10 18.19 8.05
CA PRO A 504 63.74 17.47 9.26
C PRO A 504 64.60 17.83 10.49
N THR A 505 65.68 18.60 10.32
CA THR A 505 66.49 19.09 11.45
C THR A 505 65.86 20.29 12.16
N VAL A 506 64.87 20.95 11.52
CA VAL A 506 64.20 22.14 12.04
C VAL A 506 62.92 21.80 12.80
N GLN A 507 62.10 20.89 12.27
CA GLN A 507 60.83 20.48 12.87
C GLN A 507 60.32 19.15 12.27
N GLY A 508 59.28 18.57 12.90
CA GLY A 508 58.50 17.47 12.33
C GLY A 508 57.46 17.98 11.32
N TYR A 509 57.18 17.20 10.28
CA TYR A 509 56.22 17.57 9.22
C TYR A 509 55.12 16.54 9.10
N ILE A 510 53.89 16.99 8.79
CA ILE A 510 52.71 16.15 8.61
C ILE A 510 52.46 15.91 7.12
N TYR A 511 52.21 14.66 6.74
CA TYR A 511 51.97 14.22 5.37
C TYR A 511 50.64 13.49 5.24
N ARG A 512 50.05 13.59 4.04
CA ARG A 512 48.86 12.84 3.60
C ARG A 512 49.06 12.29 2.18
N ILE A 513 48.26 11.30 1.82
CA ILE A 513 48.22 10.72 0.48
C ILE A 513 46.78 10.60 0.01
N THR A 514 46.55 10.70 -1.29
CA THR A 514 45.28 10.37 -1.95
C THR A 514 45.58 9.60 -3.24
N ALA A 515 44.55 8.97 -3.80
CA ALA A 515 44.61 8.27 -5.09
C ALA A 515 43.70 8.94 -6.11
N LEU A 516 44.15 9.00 -7.37
CA LEU A 516 43.36 9.38 -8.53
C LEU A 516 42.91 8.11 -9.25
N ASP A 517 41.62 7.92 -9.43
CA ASP A 517 41.08 6.80 -10.22
C ASP A 517 41.22 7.02 -11.74
N THR A 518 40.76 6.05 -12.53
CA THR A 518 40.73 6.10 -14.01
C THR A 518 39.71 7.10 -14.57
N ALA A 519 38.73 7.52 -13.77
CA ALA A 519 37.80 8.59 -14.12
C ALA A 519 38.36 9.99 -13.76
N GLY A 520 39.50 10.04 -13.07
CA GLY A 520 40.15 11.26 -12.61
C GLY A 520 39.62 11.80 -11.29
N ASN A 521 38.79 11.03 -10.57
CA ASN A 521 38.33 11.42 -9.24
C ASN A 521 39.42 11.11 -8.20
N GLU A 522 39.60 12.04 -7.28
CA GLU A 522 40.53 11.90 -6.17
C GLU A 522 39.82 11.35 -4.94
N SER A 523 40.42 10.37 -4.27
CA SER A 523 39.91 9.85 -2.99
C SER A 523 39.87 10.97 -1.94
N ASP A 524 38.85 10.97 -1.09
CA ASP A 524 38.73 11.95 -0.02
C ASP A 524 39.94 11.87 0.94
N ALA A 525 40.65 12.98 1.09
CA ALA A 525 41.85 13.09 1.91
C ALA A 525 41.59 12.89 3.41
N ASP A 526 40.35 13.05 3.86
CA ASP A 526 39.99 12.81 5.27
C ASP A 526 39.84 11.32 5.60
N LEU A 527 39.72 10.46 4.58
CA LEU A 527 39.78 9.00 4.73
C LEU A 527 41.23 8.49 4.85
N CYS A 528 42.22 9.35 4.63
CA CYS A 528 43.63 9.01 4.59
C CYS A 528 44.34 9.49 5.87
N LYS A 529 44.81 8.56 6.69
CA LYS A 529 45.48 8.88 7.95
C LYS A 529 46.75 9.69 7.70
N SER A 530 46.90 10.78 8.44
CA SER A 530 48.07 11.64 8.36
C SER A 530 49.25 11.07 9.14
N HIS A 531 50.46 11.28 8.65
CA HIS A 531 51.69 10.86 9.33
C HIS A 531 52.57 12.05 9.68
N LYS A 532 53.11 12.10 10.91
CA LYS A 532 54.06 13.15 11.36
C LYS A 532 55.42 12.55 11.69
N THR A 533 56.48 13.14 11.14
CA THR A 533 57.87 12.72 11.43
C THR A 533 58.32 13.10 12.84
N ILE A 534 59.33 12.36 13.35
CA ILE A 534 59.99 12.66 14.62
C ILE A 534 61.07 13.72 14.36
N HIS A 535 61.01 14.82 15.11
CA HIS A 535 62.10 15.79 15.23
C HIS A 535 62.81 15.58 16.55
N LEU A 536 64.12 15.38 16.51
CA LEU A 536 65.02 15.21 17.64
C LEU A 536 65.81 16.50 17.84
N LEU A 537 65.77 17.02 19.06
CA LEU A 537 66.60 18.09 19.56
C LEU A 537 67.58 17.52 20.59
N VAL A 538 68.87 17.71 20.34
CA VAL A 538 69.92 17.39 21.30
C VAL A 538 70.46 18.68 21.92
N SER A 539 70.56 18.69 23.25
CA SER A 539 71.06 19.80 24.05
C SER A 539 71.92 19.29 25.23
N THR A 540 72.39 20.20 26.09
CA THR A 540 73.12 19.84 27.31
C THR A 540 72.21 20.02 28.52
N ASN A 541 72.07 18.98 29.35
CA ASN A 541 71.48 19.10 30.68
C ASN A 541 72.48 19.85 31.58
N PRO A 542 72.18 21.09 32.03
CA PRO A 542 73.13 21.90 32.79
C PRO A 542 73.38 21.38 34.21
N GLU A 543 72.42 20.65 34.79
CA GLU A 543 72.52 20.12 36.16
C GLU A 543 73.41 18.86 36.21
N LEU A 544 73.27 18.00 35.20
CA LEU A 544 73.98 16.72 35.12
C LEU A 544 75.24 16.78 34.24
N ASN A 545 75.47 17.91 33.56
CA ASN A 545 76.53 18.09 32.56
C ASN A 545 76.59 16.91 31.55
N SER A 546 75.41 16.47 31.11
CA SER A 546 75.25 15.35 30.19
C SER A 546 74.39 15.74 28.98
N THR A 547 74.38 14.90 27.95
CA THR A 547 73.57 15.09 26.74
C THR A 547 72.09 14.87 27.07
N GLN A 548 71.24 15.84 26.74
CA GLN A 548 69.78 15.80 26.85
C GLN A 548 69.16 15.64 25.47
N LEU A 549 68.29 14.65 25.30
CA LEU A 549 67.50 14.41 24.09
C LEU A 549 66.05 14.76 24.38
N GLU A 550 65.42 15.49 23.47
CA GLU A 550 63.97 15.77 23.45
C GLU A 550 63.46 15.56 22.04
N TRP A 551 62.29 14.96 21.87
CA TRP A 551 61.75 14.68 20.54
C TRP A 551 60.23 14.81 20.43
N ASP A 552 59.78 15.05 19.21
CA ASP A 552 58.37 15.02 18.83
C ASP A 552 57.83 13.58 18.79
N ARG A 553 56.54 13.43 19.13
CA ARG A 553 55.85 12.14 18.97
C ARG A 553 55.63 11.82 17.49
N TYR A 554 55.88 10.57 17.10
CA TYR A 554 55.48 10.07 15.78
C TYR A 554 53.95 9.93 15.71
N VAL A 555 53.37 10.34 14.59
CA VAL A 555 51.94 10.16 14.30
C VAL A 555 51.82 9.32 13.02
N GLY A 556 50.93 8.32 13.02
CA GLY A 556 50.62 7.52 11.82
C GLY A 556 50.22 6.07 12.13
N PHE A 557 50.94 5.42 13.05
CA PHE A 557 50.61 4.09 13.55
C PHE A 557 50.88 3.97 15.04
N ASP A 558 50.32 2.95 15.68
CA ASP A 558 50.53 2.66 17.10
C ASP A 558 51.88 1.97 17.33
N TYR A 559 52.58 2.40 18.39
CA TYR A 559 53.86 1.85 18.84
C TYR A 559 53.99 1.98 20.36
N LEU A 560 54.72 1.03 20.96
CA LEU A 560 54.87 0.94 22.42
C LEU A 560 56.18 1.55 22.91
N THR A 561 57.21 1.62 22.07
CA THR A 561 58.56 2.00 22.49
C THR A 561 59.25 2.91 21.49
N TYR A 562 60.07 3.83 22.03
CA TYR A 562 61.14 4.52 21.31
C TYR A 562 62.45 3.75 21.49
N ARG A 563 63.27 3.68 20.45
CA ARG A 563 64.65 3.19 20.49
C ARG A 563 65.60 4.36 20.29
N ILE A 564 66.59 4.47 21.16
CA ILE A 564 67.59 5.54 21.15
C ILE A 564 68.90 4.97 20.65
N TYR A 565 69.45 5.60 19.63
CA TYR A 565 70.72 5.22 19.03
C TYR A 565 71.78 6.29 19.27
N ARG A 566 73.01 5.85 19.45
CA ARG A 566 74.19 6.70 19.62
C ARG A 566 75.36 6.17 18.80
N SER A 567 76.22 7.07 18.29
CA SER A 567 77.49 6.70 17.67
C SER A 567 78.50 7.85 17.68
N ASN A 568 79.78 7.50 17.51
CA ASN A 568 80.86 8.46 17.26
C ASN A 568 80.93 8.87 15.77
N THR A 569 80.22 8.15 14.89
CA THR A 569 80.14 8.42 13.45
C THR A 569 78.69 8.64 13.02
N THR A 570 78.48 9.09 11.79
CA THR A 570 77.13 9.32 11.23
C THR A 570 76.47 8.05 10.70
N THR A 571 77.16 6.90 10.69
CA THR A 571 76.72 5.68 9.98
C THR A 571 76.58 4.45 10.88
N ASP A 572 77.36 4.34 11.97
CA ASP A 572 77.42 3.14 12.80
C ASP A 572 76.64 3.32 14.11
N LEU A 573 75.36 3.64 13.99
CA LEU A 573 74.44 3.87 15.11
C LEU A 573 74.15 2.56 15.88
N GLN A 574 74.43 2.56 17.18
CA GLN A 574 74.14 1.45 18.09
C GLN A 574 72.98 1.82 19.01
N GLU A 575 72.06 0.89 19.26
CA GLU A 575 70.99 1.10 20.24
C GLU A 575 71.60 1.17 21.65
N VAL A 576 71.37 2.28 22.35
CA VAL A 576 71.86 2.51 23.71
C VAL A 576 70.76 2.45 24.76
N HIS A 577 69.51 2.69 24.35
CA HIS A 577 68.38 2.63 25.27
C HIS A 577 67.05 2.44 24.54
N SER A 578 66.03 2.00 25.27
CA SER A 578 64.64 2.01 24.82
C SER A 578 63.71 2.52 25.92
N LEU A 579 62.68 3.27 25.53
CA LEU A 579 61.73 3.89 26.45
C LEU A 579 60.30 3.62 26.00
N SER A 580 59.37 3.61 26.96
CA SER A 580 57.93 3.62 26.66
C SER A 580 57.56 4.83 25.80
N SER A 581 56.59 4.67 24.88
CA SER A 581 56.08 5.74 24.01
C SER A 581 55.38 6.88 24.76
N SER A 582 55.20 6.75 26.08
CA SER A 582 54.77 7.82 26.99
C SER A 582 55.85 8.83 27.34
N PHE A 583 57.13 8.54 27.05
CA PHE A 583 58.25 9.47 27.25
C PHE A 583 58.67 10.08 25.92
N ASN A 584 59.10 11.35 25.95
CA ASN A 584 59.60 12.06 24.78
C ASN A 584 60.91 12.84 25.08
N SER A 585 61.57 12.46 26.17
CA SER A 585 62.84 13.04 26.59
C SER A 585 63.70 12.01 27.31
N TRP A 586 65.01 12.11 27.17
CA TRP A 586 65.97 11.23 27.85
C TRP A 586 67.30 11.95 28.06
N THR A 587 67.83 11.89 29.28
CA THR A 587 69.20 12.31 29.56
C THR A 587 70.11 11.10 29.44
N ASP A 588 71.16 11.18 28.62
CA ASP A 588 72.16 10.12 28.49
C ASP A 588 72.90 9.97 29.83
N PRO A 589 72.80 8.83 30.53
CA PRO A 589 73.47 8.68 31.83
C PRO A 589 74.99 8.45 31.67
N ASP A 590 75.45 8.04 30.49
CA ASP A 590 76.83 7.63 30.21
C ASP A 590 77.39 8.36 28.97
N PRO A 591 77.46 9.71 28.96
CA PRO A 591 77.95 10.45 27.80
C PRO A 591 79.43 10.14 27.55
N VAL A 592 79.74 9.62 26.36
CA VAL A 592 81.11 9.31 25.96
C VAL A 592 81.84 10.60 25.56
N SER A 593 83.12 10.73 25.93
CA SER A 593 83.95 11.89 25.55
C SER A 593 84.09 11.99 24.02
N GLY A 594 83.90 13.19 23.47
CA GLY A 594 84.00 13.42 22.03
C GLY A 594 82.64 13.60 21.36
N LYS A 595 82.66 13.91 20.06
CA LYS A 595 81.45 14.20 19.29
C LYS A 595 80.60 12.93 19.19
N GLN A 596 79.35 13.02 19.59
CA GLN A 596 78.38 11.93 19.56
C GLN A 596 77.19 12.34 18.69
N PHE A 597 76.69 11.42 17.87
CA PHE A 597 75.49 11.56 17.08
C PHE A 597 74.38 10.70 17.68
N TYR A 598 73.17 11.25 17.73
CA TYR A 598 72.00 10.59 18.29
C TYR A 598 70.88 10.49 17.26
N ARG A 599 70.05 9.47 17.44
CA ARG A 599 68.84 9.26 16.64
C ARG A 599 67.76 8.52 17.43
N ILE A 600 66.51 8.82 17.14
CA ILE A 600 65.34 8.12 17.71
C ILE A 600 64.66 7.34 16.61
N SER A 601 64.18 6.13 16.92
CA SER A 601 63.28 5.39 16.05
C SER A 601 62.04 4.89 16.78
N VAL A 602 60.99 4.68 16.01
CA VAL A 602 59.85 3.83 16.39
C VAL A 602 59.69 2.72 15.36
N GLU A 603 59.18 1.58 15.80
CA GLU A 603 59.03 0.38 14.98
C GLU A 603 57.55 0.16 14.66
N ARG A 604 57.22 0.02 13.37
CA ARG A 604 55.89 -0.38 12.90
C ARG A 604 55.72 -1.89 13.17
N PRO A 605 54.57 -2.34 13.68
CA PRO A 605 54.32 -3.76 13.92
C PRO A 605 54.42 -4.64 12.66
N LEU A 606 54.03 -4.09 11.51
CA LEU A 606 54.15 -4.74 10.21
C LEU A 606 55.14 -3.96 9.33
N PRO A 607 56.07 -4.63 8.63
CA PRO A 607 56.94 -3.96 7.67
C PRO A 607 56.16 -3.41 6.46
N CYS A 608 56.63 -2.29 5.91
CA CYS A 608 56.13 -1.73 4.64
C CYS A 608 56.96 -2.24 3.46
N THR A 609 56.30 -2.70 2.40
CA THR A 609 56.95 -3.15 1.17
C THR A 609 56.45 -2.31 -0.01
N PRO A 610 57.14 -1.20 -0.36
CA PRO A 610 56.71 -0.39 -1.48
C PRO A 610 56.94 -1.09 -2.82
N GLU A 611 56.03 -0.86 -3.76
CA GLU A 611 55.99 -1.52 -5.08
C GLU A 611 55.88 -0.48 -6.21
N GLY A 612 56.45 -0.78 -7.38
CA GLY A 612 56.39 0.06 -8.58
C GLY A 612 56.54 -0.76 -9.85
N GLY A 613 55.43 -1.14 -10.47
CA GLY A 613 55.43 -2.04 -11.63
C GLY A 613 56.15 -3.36 -11.31
N GLU A 614 57.12 -3.75 -12.15
CA GLU A 614 57.96 -4.94 -11.92
C GLU A 614 59.14 -4.71 -10.93
N ASN A 615 59.30 -3.50 -10.40
CA ASN A 615 60.42 -3.12 -9.54
C ASN A 615 60.04 -3.12 -8.06
N LYS A 616 60.85 -3.80 -7.24
CA LYS A 616 60.87 -3.64 -5.78
C LYS A 616 61.89 -2.55 -5.40
N ALA A 617 61.61 -1.75 -4.37
CA ALA A 617 62.61 -0.84 -3.85
C ALA A 617 63.86 -1.64 -3.38
N GLY A 618 65.05 -1.24 -3.80
CA GLY A 618 66.31 -1.92 -3.48
C GLY A 618 66.69 -1.90 -1.99
N THR A 619 65.99 -1.11 -1.18
CA THR A 619 66.11 -1.04 0.28
C THR A 619 64.72 -1.19 0.88
N GLY A 620 64.43 -2.36 1.43
CA GLY A 620 63.17 -2.70 2.09
C GLY A 620 63.27 -4.08 2.74
N PRO A 621 62.38 -4.43 3.67
CA PRO A 621 61.20 -3.67 4.08
C PRO A 621 61.49 -2.45 4.97
N TYR A 622 60.62 -1.42 4.89
CA TYR A 622 60.68 -0.27 5.79
C TYR A 622 59.86 -0.54 7.05
N GLN A 623 60.55 -0.76 8.17
CA GLN A 623 59.90 -1.04 9.46
C GLN A 623 60.06 0.08 10.49
N HIS A 624 61.04 0.97 10.30
CA HIS A 624 61.38 2.01 11.28
C HIS A 624 61.08 3.43 10.76
N ALA A 625 60.40 4.23 11.58
CA ALA A 625 60.35 5.68 11.41
C ALA A 625 61.48 6.31 12.22
N LEU A 626 62.47 6.86 11.53
CA LEU A 626 63.66 7.47 12.09
C LEU A 626 63.49 8.98 12.20
N SER A 627 63.98 9.58 13.30
CA SER A 627 64.14 11.03 13.44
C SER A 627 65.24 11.59 12.53
N ASN A 628 65.41 12.91 12.49
CA ASN A 628 66.68 13.51 12.11
C ASN A 628 67.81 13.02 13.02
N MET A 629 69.05 13.20 12.56
CA MET A 629 70.25 12.99 13.36
C MET A 629 70.69 14.34 13.91
N ASP A 630 71.01 14.41 15.20
CA ASP A 630 71.56 15.60 15.86
C ASP A 630 72.76 15.18 16.72
N ASP A 631 73.67 16.11 17.00
CA ASP A 631 74.89 15.84 17.77
C ASP A 631 74.83 16.41 19.18
N ASN A 632 75.72 15.95 20.08
CA ASN A 632 75.80 16.45 21.46
C ASN A 632 76.27 17.90 21.60
N LYS A 633 76.43 18.65 20.49
CA LYS A 633 76.81 20.07 20.44
C LYS A 633 77.91 20.40 21.45
N LEU A 634 78.95 19.57 21.49
CA LEU A 634 80.07 19.75 22.42
C LEU A 634 80.56 21.19 22.36
N LYS A 635 80.59 21.87 23.52
CA LYS A 635 81.29 23.15 23.67
C LYS A 635 82.77 22.90 23.40
N THR A 636 83.21 23.07 22.16
CA THR A 636 84.63 23.06 21.81
C THR A 636 85.28 24.29 22.42
N GLY A 637 85.94 24.10 23.56
CA GLY A 637 86.87 25.07 24.11
C GLY A 637 88.12 25.16 23.23
N LEU A 638 88.11 26.06 22.25
CA LEU A 638 89.22 26.97 21.90
C LEU A 638 88.79 27.83 20.69
N SER A 639 88.59 29.13 20.99
CA SER A 639 88.30 30.24 20.07
C SER A 639 87.05 30.12 19.20
N LEU A 640 85.92 30.48 19.78
CA LEU A 640 85.19 31.69 19.39
C LEU A 640 84.20 31.95 20.52
N THR A 641 84.59 32.82 21.44
CA THR A 641 83.60 33.69 22.05
C THR A 641 82.93 34.42 20.88
N GLU A 642 81.75 33.98 20.46
CA GLU A 642 80.75 34.98 20.10
C GLU A 642 80.49 35.74 21.40
N GLU A 643 81.34 36.73 21.67
CA GLU A 643 80.92 37.87 22.44
C GLU A 643 79.61 38.31 21.78
N MET A 644 78.50 38.27 22.53
CA MET A 644 77.43 39.21 22.25
C MET A 644 78.08 40.59 22.30
N GLN A 645 78.49 41.11 21.14
CA GLN A 645 79.00 42.46 21.04
C GLN A 645 77.82 43.38 21.24
N GLU A 646 77.93 44.22 22.26
CA GLU A 646 76.86 45.09 22.72
C GLU A 646 76.51 46.11 21.62
N LEU A 647 75.23 46.16 21.23
CA LEU A 647 74.73 47.18 20.32
C LEU A 647 74.58 48.48 21.10
N LEU A 648 75.34 49.52 20.74
CA LEU A 648 75.20 50.83 21.38
C LEU A 648 73.94 51.54 20.83
N ILE A 649 73.00 51.84 21.73
CA ILE A 649 71.73 52.52 21.43
C ILE A 649 71.73 53.86 22.16
N PHE A 650 71.69 54.97 21.42
CA PHE A 650 71.70 56.32 22.01
C PHE A 650 70.78 57.30 21.26
N PRO A 651 70.01 58.16 21.97
CA PRO A 651 69.82 58.16 23.43
C PRO A 651 69.00 56.95 23.91
N ASN A 652 69.26 56.49 25.13
CA ASN A 652 68.48 55.46 25.81
C ASN A 652 68.26 55.92 27.27
N PRO A 653 67.04 56.37 27.67
CA PRO A 653 65.77 56.22 26.97
C PRO A 653 65.62 56.99 25.65
N ILE A 654 64.80 56.46 24.74
CA ILE A 654 64.56 56.91 23.36
C ILE A 654 63.26 57.72 23.31
N THR A 655 63.30 58.95 22.79
CA THR A 655 62.12 59.84 22.75
C THR A 655 61.44 59.92 21.38
N SER A 656 62.17 59.81 20.27
CA SER A 656 61.64 59.92 18.90
C SER A 656 62.46 59.15 17.88
N GLU A 657 63.77 59.11 18.06
CA GLU A 657 64.68 58.27 17.28
C GLU A 657 65.88 57.80 18.12
N ALA A 658 66.40 56.64 17.76
CA ALA A 658 67.61 56.06 18.35
C ALA A 658 68.68 55.87 17.27
N THR A 659 69.92 56.20 17.61
CA THR A 659 71.08 55.85 16.80
C THR A 659 71.66 54.53 17.31
N LEU A 660 71.74 53.54 16.43
CA LEU A 660 72.37 52.25 16.67
C LEU A 660 73.79 52.30 16.10
N LYS A 661 74.78 51.97 16.94
CA LYS A 661 76.18 51.90 16.53
C LYS A 661 76.76 50.51 16.82
N PHE A 662 77.34 49.89 15.79
CA PHE A 662 77.97 48.57 15.85
C PHE A 662 79.15 48.51 14.86
N PRO A 663 80.21 47.73 15.14
CA PRO A 663 81.32 47.59 14.20
C PRO A 663 80.88 46.81 12.94
N ASN A 664 81.16 47.37 11.77
CA ASN A 664 80.97 46.72 10.46
C ASN A 664 81.93 47.31 9.40
N PRO A 665 83.27 47.22 9.62
CA PRO A 665 84.25 47.90 8.77
C PRO A 665 84.27 47.36 7.34
N GLU A 666 83.80 46.11 7.15
CA GLU A 666 83.74 45.41 5.86
C GLU A 666 82.41 45.61 5.11
N GLN A 667 81.47 46.40 5.67
CA GLN A 667 80.17 46.73 5.07
C GLN A 667 79.32 45.52 4.65
N TYR A 668 79.37 44.44 5.44
CA TYR A 668 78.48 43.29 5.23
C TYR A 668 77.02 43.68 5.45
N PRO A 669 76.06 43.00 4.77
CA PRO A 669 74.65 43.27 4.96
C PRO A 669 74.14 42.69 6.29
N PHE A 670 73.54 43.54 7.12
CA PHE A 670 72.82 43.14 8.34
C PHE A 670 71.32 43.40 8.21
N ARG A 671 70.53 42.60 8.93
CA ARG A 671 69.08 42.78 9.12
C ARG A 671 68.82 43.27 10.53
N LEU A 672 68.24 44.45 10.67
CA LEU A 672 67.71 44.95 11.94
C LEU A 672 66.33 44.34 12.19
N ILE A 673 66.14 43.81 13.39
CA ILE A 673 64.88 43.31 13.93
C ILE A 673 64.68 43.98 15.28
N ILE A 674 63.52 44.60 15.49
CA ILE A 674 63.13 45.15 16.79
C ILE A 674 61.93 44.35 17.27
N THR A 675 62.01 43.77 18.45
CA THR A 675 60.95 42.96 19.05
C THR A 675 60.53 43.51 20.40
N THR A 676 59.27 43.30 20.76
CA THR A 676 58.80 43.44 22.16
C THR A 676 59.38 42.32 23.03
N LEU A 677 59.25 42.43 24.36
CA LEU A 677 59.77 41.42 25.31
C LEU A 677 59.08 40.05 25.21
N ASP A 678 57.85 39.99 24.69
CA ASP A 678 57.10 38.77 24.38
C ASP A 678 57.41 38.19 22.99
N GLY A 679 58.41 38.74 22.28
CA GLY A 679 58.97 38.16 21.05
C GLY A 679 58.28 38.61 19.76
N LYS A 680 57.29 39.51 19.80
CA LYS A 680 56.62 40.03 18.60
C LYS A 680 57.54 41.02 17.87
N VAL A 681 57.78 40.79 16.58
CA VAL A 681 58.54 41.71 15.72
C VAL A 681 57.71 42.96 15.41
N VAL A 682 58.24 44.15 15.72
CA VAL A 682 57.60 45.45 15.47
C VAL A 682 58.26 46.24 14.35
N ILE A 683 59.56 46.06 14.12
CA ILE A 683 60.28 46.67 13.00
C ILE A 683 61.23 45.64 12.41
N MET A 684 61.30 45.58 11.08
CA MET A 684 62.32 44.84 10.35
C MET A 684 62.88 45.71 9.22
N LYS A 685 64.21 45.84 9.14
CA LYS A 685 64.92 46.49 8.03
C LYS A 685 66.06 45.60 7.55
N ASN A 686 66.17 45.44 6.25
CA ASN A 686 67.21 44.62 5.62
C ASN A 686 68.34 45.48 5.04
N ASP A 687 69.47 44.84 4.73
CA ASP A 687 70.60 45.42 3.99
C ASP A 687 71.25 46.65 4.67
N ILE A 688 71.35 46.61 6.00
CA ILE A 688 72.09 47.61 6.79
C ILE A 688 73.58 47.34 6.66
N ARG A 689 74.29 48.24 5.97
CA ARG A 689 75.74 48.11 5.71
C ARG A 689 76.59 49.13 6.45
N SER A 690 76.00 50.22 6.92
CA SER A 690 76.72 51.25 7.68
C SER A 690 76.84 50.86 9.15
N GLU A 691 77.96 51.21 9.78
CA GLU A 691 78.24 51.00 11.22
C GLU A 691 77.34 51.85 12.13
N ILE A 692 76.66 52.85 11.57
CA ILE A 692 75.75 53.75 12.27
C ILE A 692 74.43 53.81 11.50
N ILE A 693 73.32 53.58 12.20
CA ILE A 693 71.97 53.71 11.63
C ILE A 693 71.04 54.43 12.60
N THR A 694 70.27 55.39 12.09
CA THR A 694 69.21 56.05 12.85
C THR A 694 67.87 55.38 12.59
N VAL A 695 67.15 55.06 13.67
CA VAL A 695 65.85 54.42 13.64
C VAL A 695 64.85 55.32 14.34
N LYS A 696 63.87 55.84 13.59
CA LYS A 696 62.72 56.53 14.17
C LYS A 696 61.85 55.55 14.94
N THR A 697 61.45 55.92 16.14
CA THR A 697 60.61 55.13 17.05
C THR A 697 59.31 55.84 17.42
N ASP A 698 58.98 56.97 16.77
CA ASP A 698 57.75 57.78 17.01
C ASP A 698 56.43 56.98 16.96
N TYR A 699 56.44 55.83 16.29
CA TYR A 699 55.29 54.95 16.09
C TYR A 699 55.30 53.72 17.02
N LEU A 700 56.30 53.57 17.89
CA LEU A 700 56.34 52.54 18.91
C LEU A 700 55.66 53.03 20.18
N GLN A 701 54.91 52.14 20.86
CA GLN A 701 54.32 52.46 22.17
C GLN A 701 55.41 52.52 23.25
N ARG A 702 55.17 53.27 24.32
CA ARG A 702 56.06 53.34 25.49
C ARG A 702 56.34 51.95 26.05
N GLY A 703 57.62 51.59 26.21
CA GLY A 703 58.01 50.26 26.69
C GLY A 703 59.44 49.85 26.32
N CYS A 704 59.83 48.66 26.77
CA CYS A 704 61.14 48.07 26.46
C CYS A 704 61.08 47.23 25.19
N TYR A 705 62.07 47.43 24.32
CA TYR A 705 62.23 46.68 23.07
C TYR A 705 63.63 46.11 22.96
N ILE A 706 63.73 44.95 22.33
CA ILE A 706 65.00 44.32 21.99
C ILE A 706 65.34 44.71 20.56
N PHE A 707 66.48 45.35 20.36
CA PHE A 707 67.04 45.69 19.06
C PHE A 707 68.10 44.66 18.71
N GLU A 708 67.99 44.07 17.53
CA GLU A 708 68.88 42.98 17.10
C GLU A 708 69.30 43.16 15.64
N LEU A 709 70.60 43.19 15.37
CA LEU A 709 71.16 43.18 14.02
C LEU A 709 71.72 41.80 13.73
N ARG A 710 71.13 41.08 12.76
CA ARG A 710 71.57 39.76 12.31
C ARG A 710 72.26 39.86 10.95
N GLY A 711 73.50 39.40 10.87
CA GLY A 711 74.27 39.33 9.64
C GLY A 711 75.37 38.30 9.77
N SER A 712 76.61 38.66 9.44
CA SER A 712 77.79 37.81 9.70
C SER A 712 78.03 37.57 11.19
N HIS A 713 77.50 38.45 12.07
CA HIS A 713 77.44 38.30 13.52
C HIS A 713 76.05 38.75 14.03
N ILE A 714 75.77 38.55 15.32
CA ILE A 714 74.55 39.06 15.97
C ILE A 714 74.91 40.13 16.99
N TYR A 715 74.41 41.35 16.80
CA TYR A 715 74.48 42.44 17.77
C TYR A 715 73.11 42.63 18.42
N ARG A 716 73.05 42.78 19.74
CA ARG A 716 71.79 42.96 20.47
C ARG A 716 71.91 44.02 21.55
N GLY A 717 70.85 44.79 21.77
CA GLY A 717 70.75 45.77 22.85
C GLY A 717 69.28 46.02 23.23
N MET A 718 69.04 46.51 24.45
CA MET A 718 67.70 46.86 24.92
C MET A 718 67.51 48.38 24.88
N GLY A 719 66.49 48.84 24.16
CA GLY A 719 66.09 50.25 24.11
C GLY A 719 64.79 50.48 24.85
N VAL A 720 64.73 51.51 25.69
CA VAL A 720 63.51 51.95 26.39
C VAL A 720 62.91 53.11 25.62
N VAL A 721 61.68 52.99 25.12
CA VAL A 721 60.96 54.07 24.43
C VAL A 721 60.06 54.80 25.43
N GLU A 722 60.23 56.11 25.57
CA GLU A 722 59.51 57.00 26.50
C GLU A 722 58.38 57.83 25.86
#